data_AF-A0A383VY44-F1
#
_entry.id   AF-A0A383VY44-F1
#
_cell.length_a   1.000
_cell.length_b   1.000
_cell.length_c   1.000
_cell.angle_alpha   90.00
_cell.angle_beta   90.00
_cell.angle_gamma   90.00
#
_symmetry.space_group_name_H-M   'P 1'
#
loop_
_entity.id
_entity.type
_entity.pdbx_description
1 polymer ?
#
loop_
_entity_poly.entity_id
_entity_poly.type
_entity_poly.pdbx_seq_one_letter_code
_entity_poly.pdbx_strand_id
1 'polypeptide(L)'
;MAAATAEAAADSSTPLVSVLSYRWSDKNVFHAINEGRFPAEKIFDRPHFYALLDKMPVTRGHALLITKHPVATLLESKMPPEAMAGAMGDLQALSRAVQQATGCAGVRVRQNNGPAAGQVVPQLHFHVIPTESPEDEDPSKRSPLQDEDAGRLLAGIRNALPVEYSGAGVHAWIPTAAAMEALGCLLHSLCIPGTVLLLSGHLGSGKTAIARGIVRAFCGDPAMFVPSPTFLLNLTYQEDTAHEKDEPTQEQQQQPDQQQQQPDQQQQQQPDQQQPDQQQQQLQQQPDRQQQQQRQQGRCIHHMDPYRLGTTDKMAGLIDFESAFQNDVCVIEWPSRMPDSVMQLPRRRTIEVNIGGSGAQAAGRLVHISCSQEEPDLQQQQQQVQANGAPSSSSSSSSSGPCAQLLAQWRQSGLPEPQVKWKAAAEDTSDDESDGDAEDAAAVAARLQRRLQRKQQQQQQQQQLGGAAGQAPAGPPEGWLVLGIESSCDDTAAAVVRGDGKVLSHCIASQVGLHEQYGGVKPDVARDAHAAAIHSTVDDAIREAGIQPQQLSAVAVTIGPGLSLCLQVGVRHALQLSAQHQLPWVPVHHMEAHALMAAMPGVLQQQQQQQGEAAAAAAAATAAAQPGMSFPALLLLASGGHNMLVRCEGVGRHTVLGTTIDDSMGEAFDKVARLLGISAIPGGPHLERLAAKAVPEDLKRYKGQLMLPLRRDTTSCNFSFSGLKTSVGKIIEAEKSRLQQEGADEEATARVYAAIACLFQDVCVRFLEERTDRALARCRQDEAEAGQPMVTCLVVAGGVAANAKVRATLQAVAAKYGLACLVPPVQFCSDNGLMVAWTGVERLKLGLCRAPPPNMAAAEAAVEVLPRWPLGPVDVRGMSKQNAKHCKLLH
;
A
#
# COMPACT_ATOMS: atom_id res chain seq x y z
N MET A 1 -11.17 -38.50 -36.00
CA MET A 1 -11.76 -39.54 -35.12
C MET A 1 -12.72 -40.46 -35.85
N ALA A 2 -13.61 -39.98 -36.73
CA ALA A 2 -14.60 -40.84 -37.42
C ALA A 2 -14.03 -41.92 -38.37
N ALA A 3 -12.80 -41.77 -38.88
CA ALA A 3 -12.19 -42.75 -39.79
C ALA A 3 -11.48 -43.92 -39.08
N ALA A 4 -11.17 -43.79 -37.78
CA ALA A 4 -10.53 -44.85 -36.99
C ALA A 4 -11.53 -45.67 -36.16
N THR A 5 -12.81 -45.27 -36.14
CA THR A 5 -13.88 -45.90 -35.35
C THR A 5 -14.71 -46.93 -36.13
N ALA A 6 -14.50 -47.07 -37.43
CA ALA A 6 -15.30 -47.96 -38.29
C ALA A 6 -14.75 -49.40 -38.41
N GLU A 7 -13.45 -49.61 -38.18
CA GLU A 7 -12.82 -50.94 -38.34
C GLU A 7 -12.97 -51.87 -37.13
N ALA A 8 -13.47 -51.38 -35.99
CA ALA A 8 -13.64 -52.19 -34.77
C ALA A 8 -15.09 -52.70 -34.56
N ALA A 9 -16.05 -52.31 -35.40
CA ALA A 9 -17.48 -52.55 -35.18
C ALA A 9 -18.06 -53.75 -35.97
N ALA A 10 -17.25 -54.52 -36.69
CA ALA A 10 -17.72 -55.59 -37.57
C ALA A 10 -16.95 -56.91 -37.39
N ASP A 11 -16.77 -57.35 -36.15
CA ASP A 11 -16.48 -58.77 -35.88
C ASP A 11 -17.16 -59.23 -34.59
N SER A 12 -18.41 -59.68 -34.73
CA SER A 12 -19.22 -60.28 -33.66
C SER A 12 -18.74 -61.67 -33.22
N SER A 13 -17.51 -62.05 -33.58
CA SER A 13 -16.84 -63.28 -33.13
C SER A 13 -15.59 -63.00 -32.29
N THR A 14 -15.28 -61.73 -31.99
CA THR A 14 -14.24 -61.43 -31.02
C THR A 14 -14.71 -61.83 -29.62
N PRO A 15 -13.93 -62.64 -28.87
CA PRO A 15 -14.33 -63.08 -27.55
C PRO A 15 -14.58 -61.84 -26.70
N LEU A 16 -15.68 -61.82 -25.93
CA LEU A 16 -15.99 -60.76 -24.98
C LEU A 16 -14.72 -60.46 -24.18
N VAL A 17 -14.03 -59.39 -24.56
CA VAL A 17 -12.77 -59.02 -23.94
C VAL A 17 -13.15 -58.64 -22.51
N SER A 18 -12.76 -59.49 -21.57
CA SER A 18 -12.94 -59.22 -20.15
C SER A 18 -12.42 -57.81 -19.86
N VAL A 19 -13.11 -57.07 -18.99
CA VAL A 19 -12.70 -55.71 -18.62
C VAL A 19 -11.24 -55.69 -18.13
N LEU A 20 -10.80 -56.75 -17.43
CA LEU A 20 -9.42 -56.91 -16.97
C LEU A 20 -8.42 -57.24 -18.10
N SER A 21 -8.90 -57.71 -19.25
CA SER A 21 -8.09 -57.93 -20.45
C SER A 21 -8.09 -56.76 -21.42
N TYR A 22 -8.90 -55.71 -21.19
CA TYR A 22 -8.85 -54.49 -21.98
C TYR A 22 -7.60 -53.68 -21.57
N ARG A 23 -6.68 -53.49 -22.52
CA ARG A 23 -5.35 -52.93 -22.25
C ARG A 23 -5.16 -51.59 -22.93
N TRP A 24 -4.33 -50.77 -22.30
CA TRP A 24 -3.93 -49.48 -22.82
C TRP A 24 -3.16 -49.63 -24.14
N SER A 25 -3.29 -48.64 -25.03
CA SER A 25 -2.64 -48.64 -26.35
C SER A 25 -1.85 -47.35 -26.59
N ASP A 26 -0.56 -47.47 -26.90
CA ASP A 26 0.33 -46.35 -27.29
C ASP A 26 -0.12 -45.61 -28.56
N LYS A 27 -1.06 -46.18 -29.32
CA LYS A 27 -1.57 -45.58 -30.57
C LYS A 27 -2.86 -44.78 -30.36
N ASN A 28 -3.37 -44.70 -29.13
CA ASN A 28 -4.64 -44.02 -28.88
C ASN A 28 -4.51 -42.48 -28.92
N VAL A 29 -5.61 -41.80 -29.23
CA VAL A 29 -5.65 -40.35 -29.45
C VAL A 29 -5.36 -39.53 -28.19
N PHE A 30 -5.79 -39.98 -27.00
CA PHE A 30 -5.54 -39.28 -25.75
C PHE A 30 -4.07 -39.35 -25.33
N HIS A 31 -3.41 -40.46 -25.63
CA HIS A 31 -1.97 -40.57 -25.46
C HIS A 31 -1.22 -39.69 -26.47
N ALA A 32 -1.63 -39.65 -27.73
CA ALA A 32 -1.04 -38.74 -28.72
C ALA A 32 -1.18 -37.24 -28.32
N ILE A 33 -2.32 -36.86 -27.72
CA ILE A 33 -2.51 -35.52 -27.13
C ILE A 33 -1.59 -35.31 -25.92
N ASN A 34 -1.45 -36.32 -25.04
CA ASN A 34 -0.58 -36.23 -23.87
C ASN A 34 0.90 -36.02 -24.24
N GLU A 35 1.36 -36.65 -25.32
CA GLU A 35 2.73 -36.50 -25.82
C GLU A 35 2.95 -35.25 -26.68
N GLY A 36 1.90 -34.45 -26.92
CA GLY A 36 1.96 -33.26 -27.76
C GLY A 36 2.04 -33.54 -29.27
N ARG A 37 1.82 -34.80 -29.69
CA ARG A 37 1.78 -35.21 -31.10
C ARG A 37 0.48 -34.83 -31.81
N PHE A 38 -0.58 -34.52 -31.06
CA PHE A 38 -1.85 -34.04 -31.60
C PHE A 38 -2.34 -32.79 -30.83
N PRO A 39 -2.64 -31.68 -31.52
CA PRO A 39 -3.06 -30.45 -30.86
C PRO A 39 -4.48 -30.59 -30.29
N ALA A 40 -4.67 -30.20 -29.03
CA ALA A 40 -5.98 -30.15 -28.38
C ALA A 40 -6.03 -29.02 -27.36
N GLU A 41 -7.12 -28.25 -27.38
CA GLU A 41 -7.27 -27.09 -26.49
C GLU A 41 -7.79 -27.51 -25.11
N LYS A 42 -6.88 -27.59 -24.15
CA LYS A 42 -7.12 -28.06 -22.77
C LYS A 42 -7.83 -27.00 -21.94
N ILE A 43 -8.98 -27.33 -21.34
CA ILE A 43 -9.60 -26.53 -20.27
C ILE A 43 -8.54 -26.24 -19.20
N PHE A 44 -7.83 -27.30 -18.79
CA PHE A 44 -6.66 -27.23 -17.94
C PHE A 44 -5.73 -28.43 -18.12
N ASP A 45 -4.50 -28.29 -17.64
CA ASP A 45 -3.48 -29.33 -17.77
C ASP A 45 -2.75 -29.56 -16.43
N ARG A 46 -3.09 -30.65 -15.72
CA ARG A 46 -2.58 -31.00 -14.38
C ARG A 46 -1.55 -32.13 -14.45
N PRO A 47 -0.78 -32.42 -13.38
CA PRO A 47 0.29 -33.41 -13.43
C PRO A 47 -0.14 -34.84 -13.84
N HIS A 48 -1.31 -35.30 -13.39
CA HIS A 48 -1.81 -36.66 -13.65
C HIS A 48 -3.01 -36.71 -14.60
N PHE A 49 -3.73 -35.59 -14.74
CA PHE A 49 -4.91 -35.49 -15.59
C PHE A 49 -4.90 -34.18 -16.36
N TYR A 50 -5.65 -34.12 -17.45
CA TYR A 50 -5.96 -32.87 -18.14
C TYR A 50 -7.42 -32.90 -18.56
N ALA A 51 -8.01 -31.73 -18.73
CA ALA A 51 -9.41 -31.60 -19.12
C ALA A 51 -9.56 -30.96 -20.50
N LEU A 52 -10.55 -31.44 -21.26
CA LEU A 52 -10.90 -30.98 -22.61
C LEU A 52 -12.41 -30.88 -22.75
N LEU A 53 -12.90 -30.09 -23.70
CA LEU A 53 -14.27 -30.22 -24.18
C LEU A 53 -14.38 -31.42 -25.13
N ASP A 54 -15.49 -32.17 -25.05
CA ASP A 54 -15.75 -33.25 -25.99
C ASP A 54 -16.13 -32.65 -27.36
N LYS A 55 -15.48 -33.13 -28.43
CA LYS A 55 -15.73 -32.67 -29.81
C LYS A 55 -17.08 -33.16 -30.36
N MET A 56 -17.57 -34.28 -29.86
CA MET A 56 -18.89 -34.85 -30.18
C MET A 56 -19.74 -34.89 -28.89
N PRO A 57 -20.12 -33.72 -28.37
CA PRO A 57 -20.78 -33.59 -27.08
C PRO A 57 -22.12 -34.35 -27.04
N VAL A 58 -22.47 -34.89 -25.88
CA VAL A 58 -23.82 -35.42 -25.64
C VAL A 58 -24.79 -34.26 -25.40
N THR A 59 -24.36 -33.29 -24.60
CA THR A 59 -25.06 -32.03 -24.32
C THR A 59 -24.06 -30.87 -24.32
N ARG A 60 -24.55 -29.64 -24.45
CA ARG A 60 -23.73 -28.43 -24.48
C ARG A 60 -22.91 -28.29 -23.18
N GLY A 61 -21.59 -28.19 -23.31
CA GLY A 61 -20.66 -28.10 -22.17
C GLY A 61 -20.10 -29.44 -21.68
N HIS A 62 -20.37 -30.54 -22.39
CA HIS A 62 -19.77 -31.85 -22.11
C HIS A 62 -18.24 -31.78 -22.13
N ALA A 63 -17.63 -32.09 -20.99
CA ALA A 63 -16.18 -32.07 -20.79
C ALA A 63 -15.63 -33.46 -20.42
N LEU A 64 -14.37 -33.69 -20.74
CA LEU A 64 -13.62 -34.92 -20.47
C LEU A 64 -12.47 -34.62 -19.51
N LEU A 65 -12.32 -35.43 -18.48
CA LEU A 65 -11.13 -35.47 -17.63
C LEU A 65 -10.34 -36.75 -17.94
N ILE A 66 -9.11 -36.61 -18.43
CA ILE A 66 -8.35 -37.69 -19.07
C ILE A 66 -7.05 -37.93 -18.31
N THR A 67 -6.75 -39.21 -17.99
CA THR A 67 -5.50 -39.57 -17.31
C THR A 67 -4.31 -39.39 -18.24
N LYS A 68 -3.14 -39.06 -17.67
CA LYS A 68 -1.85 -39.08 -18.36
C LYS A 68 -1.11 -40.42 -18.22
N HIS A 69 -1.58 -41.28 -17.32
CA HIS A 69 -0.97 -42.57 -17.06
C HIS A 69 -1.43 -43.64 -18.07
N PRO A 70 -0.58 -44.63 -18.40
CA PRO A 70 -0.90 -45.69 -19.36
C PRO A 70 -1.83 -46.75 -18.75
N VAL A 71 -3.04 -46.35 -18.38
CA VAL A 71 -4.06 -47.18 -17.73
C VAL A 71 -5.33 -47.15 -18.59
N ALA A 72 -5.87 -48.31 -18.96
CA ALA A 72 -7.06 -48.38 -19.81
C ALA A 72 -8.35 -48.27 -19.01
N THR A 73 -8.46 -48.90 -17.84
CA THR A 73 -9.70 -48.94 -17.04
C THR A 73 -9.46 -48.59 -15.58
N LEU A 74 -10.53 -48.24 -14.86
CA LEU A 74 -10.51 -47.95 -13.43
C LEU A 74 -10.13 -49.18 -12.59
N LEU A 75 -10.31 -50.38 -13.13
CA LEU A 75 -10.08 -51.64 -12.41
C LEU A 75 -8.59 -52.06 -12.38
N GLU A 76 -7.72 -51.37 -13.11
CA GLU A 76 -6.30 -51.70 -13.15
C GLU A 76 -5.55 -51.14 -11.94
N SER A 77 -4.80 -52.00 -11.26
CA SER A 77 -4.01 -51.66 -10.05
C SER A 77 -2.75 -50.82 -10.32
N LYS A 78 -2.47 -50.47 -11.57
CA LYS A 78 -1.26 -49.74 -11.99
C LYS A 78 -1.36 -48.23 -11.81
N MET A 79 -2.54 -47.72 -11.47
CA MET A 79 -2.73 -46.29 -11.23
C MET A 79 -2.18 -45.93 -9.85
N PRO A 80 -1.33 -44.89 -9.72
CA PRO A 80 -0.89 -44.44 -8.41
C PRO A 80 -2.09 -43.98 -7.56
N PRO A 81 -2.19 -44.37 -6.28
CA PRO A 81 -3.29 -43.98 -5.40
C PRO A 81 -3.51 -42.46 -5.35
N GLU A 82 -2.43 -41.68 -5.37
CA GLU A 82 -2.42 -40.23 -5.39
C GLU A 82 -2.97 -39.65 -6.70
N ALA A 83 -2.74 -40.34 -7.83
CA ALA A 83 -3.27 -39.93 -9.11
C ALA A 83 -4.79 -40.13 -9.16
N MET A 84 -5.31 -41.23 -8.60
CA MET A 84 -6.76 -41.46 -8.49
C MET A 84 -7.43 -40.50 -7.49
N ALA A 85 -6.77 -40.22 -6.35
CA ALA A 85 -7.23 -39.23 -5.40
C ALA A 85 -7.30 -37.82 -6.03
N GLY A 86 -6.26 -37.44 -6.80
CA GLY A 86 -6.24 -36.19 -7.55
C GLY A 86 -7.33 -36.12 -8.62
N ALA A 87 -7.60 -37.24 -9.31
CA ALA A 87 -8.66 -37.33 -10.31
C ALA A 87 -10.03 -36.93 -9.77
N MET A 88 -10.38 -37.38 -8.55
CA MET A 88 -11.67 -37.05 -7.93
C MET A 88 -11.79 -35.56 -7.59
N GLY A 89 -10.68 -34.93 -7.17
CA GLY A 89 -10.61 -33.50 -6.93
C GLY A 89 -10.78 -32.68 -8.22
N ASP A 90 -10.01 -33.03 -9.26
CA ASP A 90 -10.10 -32.40 -10.57
C ASP A 90 -11.49 -32.57 -11.19
N LEU A 91 -12.11 -33.75 -11.00
CA LEU A 91 -13.44 -34.04 -11.51
C LEU A 91 -14.51 -33.21 -10.80
N GLN A 92 -14.39 -33.02 -9.48
CA GLN A 92 -15.29 -32.15 -8.72
C GLN A 92 -15.13 -30.67 -9.11
N ALA A 93 -13.89 -30.20 -9.31
CA ALA A 93 -13.62 -28.83 -9.74
C ALA A 93 -14.18 -28.57 -11.14
N LEU A 94 -13.88 -29.48 -12.08
CA LEU A 94 -14.42 -29.43 -13.44
C LEU A 94 -15.94 -29.48 -13.44
N SER A 95 -16.57 -30.36 -12.65
CA SER A 95 -18.03 -30.49 -12.61
C SER A 95 -18.72 -29.22 -12.10
N ARG A 96 -18.19 -28.60 -11.04
CA ARG A 96 -18.72 -27.33 -10.53
C ARG A 96 -18.54 -26.19 -11.52
N ALA A 97 -17.36 -26.09 -12.12
CA ALA A 97 -17.07 -25.06 -13.10
C ALA A 97 -17.94 -25.21 -14.35
N VAL A 98 -18.13 -26.45 -14.83
CA VAL A 98 -19.05 -26.77 -15.92
C VAL A 98 -20.48 -26.40 -15.56
N GLN A 99 -20.99 -26.81 -14.39
CA GLN A 99 -22.35 -26.47 -13.96
C GLN A 99 -22.57 -24.96 -13.89
N GLN A 100 -21.63 -24.24 -13.29
CA GLN A 100 -21.70 -22.78 -13.17
C GLN A 100 -21.61 -22.09 -14.53
N ALA A 101 -20.78 -22.59 -15.44
CA ALA A 101 -20.59 -22.00 -16.76
C ALA A 101 -21.76 -22.27 -17.73
N THR A 102 -22.41 -23.43 -17.63
CA THR A 102 -23.57 -23.77 -18.47
C THR A 102 -24.89 -23.31 -17.89
N GLY A 103 -24.96 -23.14 -16.56
CA GLY A 103 -26.19 -22.80 -15.83
C GLY A 103 -27.16 -23.97 -15.66
N CYS A 104 -26.73 -25.21 -15.91
CA CYS A 104 -27.62 -26.35 -15.95
C CYS A 104 -28.14 -26.79 -14.57
N ALA A 105 -29.33 -27.40 -14.56
CA ALA A 105 -29.96 -27.89 -13.34
C ALA A 105 -29.15 -29.00 -12.64
N GLY A 106 -28.38 -29.80 -13.37
CA GLY A 106 -27.54 -30.85 -12.81
C GLY A 106 -26.37 -31.25 -13.71
N VAL A 107 -25.43 -32.04 -13.15
CA VAL A 107 -24.29 -32.59 -13.88
C VAL A 107 -24.20 -34.09 -13.63
N ARG A 108 -24.04 -34.86 -14.71
CA ARG A 108 -23.79 -36.30 -14.67
C ARG A 108 -22.32 -36.59 -14.88
N VAL A 109 -21.74 -37.36 -13.98
CA VAL A 109 -20.37 -37.86 -14.10
C VAL A 109 -20.43 -39.33 -14.50
N ARG A 110 -19.84 -39.68 -15.65
CA ARG A 110 -19.87 -41.06 -16.18
C ARG A 110 -18.46 -41.57 -16.46
N GLN A 111 -18.22 -42.82 -16.08
CA GLN A 111 -16.98 -43.54 -16.37
C GLN A 111 -17.32 -44.97 -16.82
N ASN A 112 -16.72 -45.41 -17.93
CA ASN A 112 -16.98 -46.70 -18.55
C ASN A 112 -15.71 -47.57 -18.48
N ASN A 113 -15.85 -48.86 -18.16
CA ASN A 113 -14.75 -49.83 -18.11
C ASN A 113 -14.94 -50.94 -19.14
N GLY A 114 -14.13 -50.92 -20.19
CA GLY A 114 -14.12 -51.91 -21.27
C GLY A 114 -15.18 -51.69 -22.37
N PRO A 115 -15.03 -52.38 -23.52
CA PRO A 115 -15.86 -52.13 -24.71
C PRO A 115 -17.36 -52.40 -24.49
N ALA A 116 -17.69 -53.43 -23.69
CA ALA A 116 -19.08 -53.78 -23.39
C ALA A 116 -19.83 -52.69 -22.60
N ALA A 117 -19.11 -51.88 -21.82
CA ALA A 117 -19.67 -50.71 -21.13
C ALA A 117 -19.69 -49.45 -22.01
N GLY A 118 -19.35 -49.57 -23.30
CA GLY A 118 -19.27 -48.46 -24.24
C GLY A 118 -17.98 -47.63 -24.15
N GLN A 119 -16.90 -48.16 -23.54
CA GLN A 119 -15.59 -47.52 -23.60
C GLN A 119 -14.93 -47.79 -24.96
N VAL A 120 -14.78 -46.75 -25.77
CA VAL A 120 -14.20 -46.87 -27.13
C VAL A 120 -12.70 -46.58 -27.15
N VAL A 121 -12.21 -45.69 -26.27
CA VAL A 121 -10.79 -45.32 -26.18
C VAL A 121 -10.12 -46.06 -25.01
N PRO A 122 -9.05 -46.84 -25.24
CA PRO A 122 -8.36 -47.64 -24.22
C PRO A 122 -7.43 -46.79 -23.33
N GLN A 123 -7.99 -45.76 -22.70
CA GLN A 123 -7.32 -44.93 -21.71
C GLN A 123 -8.35 -44.39 -20.74
N LEU A 124 -8.08 -44.47 -19.44
CA LEU A 124 -9.02 -44.07 -18.39
C LEU A 124 -9.39 -42.58 -18.51
N HIS A 125 -10.69 -42.29 -18.62
CA HIS A 125 -11.21 -40.93 -18.65
C HIS A 125 -12.62 -40.89 -18.04
N PHE A 126 -13.02 -39.70 -17.61
CA PHE A 126 -14.32 -39.41 -17.02
C PHE A 126 -15.04 -38.37 -17.89
N HIS A 127 -16.34 -38.58 -18.07
CA HIS A 127 -17.25 -37.66 -18.74
C HIS A 127 -17.97 -36.79 -17.70
N VAL A 128 -18.03 -35.48 -17.94
CA VAL A 128 -18.79 -34.51 -17.16
C VAL A 128 -19.84 -33.91 -18.09
N ILE A 129 -21.10 -34.32 -17.93
CA ILE A 129 -22.20 -34.05 -18.85
C ILE A 129 -23.23 -33.16 -18.16
N PRO A 130 -23.40 -31.89 -18.58
CA PRO A 130 -24.51 -31.02 -18.15
C PRO A 130 -25.88 -31.61 -18.52
N THR A 131 -26.87 -31.51 -17.65
CA THR A 131 -28.23 -32.04 -17.90
C THR A 131 -29.31 -31.10 -17.37
N GLU A 132 -30.40 -30.93 -18.13
CA GLU A 132 -31.61 -30.20 -17.70
C GLU A 132 -32.73 -31.15 -17.27
N SER A 133 -32.76 -32.35 -17.86
CA SER A 133 -33.73 -33.40 -17.55
C SER A 133 -33.08 -34.78 -17.46
N PRO A 134 -33.71 -35.76 -16.79
CA PRO A 134 -33.21 -37.14 -16.74
C PRO A 134 -33.12 -37.83 -18.10
N GLU A 135 -33.88 -37.38 -19.11
CA GLU A 135 -34.05 -38.01 -20.43
C GLU A 135 -33.06 -37.51 -21.50
N ASP A 136 -32.22 -36.52 -21.18
CA ASP A 136 -31.33 -35.81 -22.13
C ASP A 136 -30.22 -36.69 -22.76
N GLU A 137 -30.13 -37.99 -22.44
CA GLU A 137 -29.08 -38.90 -22.93
C GLU A 137 -29.51 -39.70 -24.16
N ASP A 138 -29.48 -39.08 -25.33
CA ASP A 138 -29.66 -39.77 -26.63
C ASP A 138 -28.36 -39.73 -27.47
N PRO A 139 -27.55 -40.81 -27.46
CA PRO A 139 -26.29 -40.86 -28.22
C PRO A 139 -26.47 -40.74 -29.73
N SER A 140 -27.67 -40.99 -30.25
CA SER A 140 -27.97 -40.93 -31.68
C SER A 140 -28.15 -39.49 -32.22
N LYS A 141 -28.23 -38.49 -31.31
CA LYS A 141 -28.46 -37.08 -31.64
C LYS A 141 -27.21 -36.19 -31.55
N ARG A 142 -26.01 -36.77 -31.46
CA ARG A 142 -24.76 -36.00 -31.31
C ARG A 142 -24.42 -35.24 -32.59
N SER A 143 -24.36 -33.92 -32.50
CA SER A 143 -23.77 -33.04 -33.52
C SER A 143 -22.39 -32.56 -33.07
N PRO A 144 -21.45 -32.28 -34.00
CA PRO A 144 -20.17 -31.66 -33.66
C PRO A 144 -20.37 -30.33 -32.94
N LEU A 145 -19.55 -30.05 -31.93
CA LEU A 145 -19.52 -28.74 -31.28
C LEU A 145 -19.01 -27.69 -32.28
N GLN A 146 -19.75 -26.61 -32.50
CA GLN A 146 -19.31 -25.51 -33.36
C GLN A 146 -18.20 -24.71 -32.65
N ASP A 147 -17.18 -24.25 -33.38
CA ASP A 147 -15.95 -23.68 -32.80
C ASP A 147 -16.19 -22.43 -31.94
N GLU A 148 -17.15 -21.57 -32.32
CA GLU A 148 -17.49 -20.37 -31.54
C GLU A 148 -18.13 -20.69 -30.18
N ASP A 149 -19.00 -21.69 -30.14
CA ASP A 149 -19.64 -22.15 -28.90
C ASP A 149 -18.63 -22.88 -27.99
N ALA A 150 -17.67 -23.58 -28.59
CA ALA A 150 -16.58 -24.23 -27.87
C ALA A 150 -15.75 -23.22 -27.09
N GLY A 151 -15.30 -22.12 -27.72
CA GLY A 151 -14.49 -21.09 -27.08
C GLY A 151 -15.19 -20.38 -25.91
N ARG A 152 -16.49 -20.07 -26.06
CA ARG A 152 -17.29 -19.43 -24.99
C ARG A 152 -17.47 -20.34 -23.78
N LEU A 153 -17.79 -21.61 -24.02
CA LEU A 153 -17.91 -22.61 -22.94
C LEU A 153 -16.57 -22.82 -22.26
N LEU A 154 -15.49 -22.92 -23.04
CA LEU A 154 -14.14 -23.09 -22.52
C LEU A 154 -13.74 -21.94 -21.58
N ALA A 155 -14.00 -20.69 -21.96
CA ALA A 155 -13.72 -19.51 -21.15
C ALA A 155 -14.62 -19.43 -19.91
N GLY A 156 -15.92 -19.69 -20.06
CA GLY A 156 -16.86 -19.74 -18.93
C GLY A 156 -16.45 -20.77 -17.89
N ILE A 157 -16.05 -21.97 -18.34
CA ILE A 157 -15.53 -23.03 -17.49
C ILE A 157 -14.21 -22.59 -16.85
N ARG A 158 -13.24 -22.03 -17.60
CA ARG A 158 -11.97 -21.54 -17.04
C ARG A 158 -12.14 -20.43 -16.00
N ASN A 159 -13.12 -19.55 -16.16
CA ASN A 159 -13.41 -18.48 -15.22
C ASN A 159 -14.15 -18.96 -13.97
N ALA A 160 -14.97 -20.01 -14.12
CA ALA A 160 -15.63 -20.69 -13.02
C ALA A 160 -14.72 -21.71 -12.33
N LEU A 161 -13.64 -22.13 -13.01
CA LEU A 161 -12.60 -22.93 -12.41
C LEU A 161 -11.89 -22.11 -11.34
N PRO A 162 -11.44 -22.77 -10.27
CA PRO A 162 -10.52 -22.16 -9.34
C PRO A 162 -9.36 -21.53 -10.13
N VAL A 163 -8.82 -20.41 -9.65
CA VAL A 163 -7.77 -19.68 -10.38
C VAL A 163 -6.58 -20.59 -10.73
N GLU A 164 -6.41 -21.71 -10.00
CA GLU A 164 -5.43 -22.80 -10.15
C GLU A 164 -5.38 -23.47 -11.55
N TYR A 165 -6.23 -23.00 -12.47
CA TYR A 165 -6.49 -23.61 -13.76
C TYR A 165 -6.26 -22.68 -15.01
N SER A 166 -5.61 -21.50 -14.93
CA SER A 166 -5.66 -20.42 -15.97
C SER A 166 -4.37 -20.04 -16.79
N GLY A 167 -4.00 -20.75 -17.88
CA GLY A 167 -3.24 -20.21 -19.07
C GLY A 167 -1.77 -19.70 -18.95
N ALA A 168 -1.07 -19.54 -20.09
CA ALA A 168 0.38 -19.30 -20.16
C ALA A 168 0.86 -18.08 -19.35
N GLY A 169 1.80 -18.34 -18.45
CA GLY A 169 2.18 -17.49 -17.34
C GLY A 169 2.66 -18.38 -16.19
N VAL A 170 3.00 -17.76 -15.07
CA VAL A 170 3.40 -18.46 -13.85
C VAL A 170 2.22 -18.50 -12.90
N HIS A 171 1.73 -19.70 -12.59
CA HIS A 171 0.79 -19.91 -11.50
C HIS A 171 1.58 -20.09 -10.21
N ALA A 172 1.45 -19.14 -9.30
CA ALA A 172 2.03 -19.20 -7.98
C ALA A 172 0.91 -19.24 -6.94
N TRP A 173 0.88 -20.31 -6.13
CA TRP A 173 0.06 -20.33 -4.93
C TRP A 173 0.75 -19.56 -3.83
N ILE A 174 0.09 -18.52 -3.31
CA ILE A 174 0.66 -17.62 -2.30
C ILE A 174 -0.07 -17.82 -0.96
N PRO A 175 0.61 -18.37 0.07
CA PRO A 175 -0.06 -18.81 1.29
C PRO A 175 -0.32 -17.68 2.30
N THR A 176 0.43 -16.57 2.26
CA THR A 176 0.36 -15.50 3.26
C THR A 176 0.54 -14.11 2.64
N ALA A 177 0.13 -13.07 3.38
CA ALA A 177 0.40 -11.68 3.01
C ALA A 177 1.91 -11.37 2.90
N ALA A 178 2.74 -11.93 3.79
CA ALA A 178 4.20 -11.78 3.71
C ALA A 178 4.78 -12.43 2.43
N ALA A 179 4.20 -13.55 1.98
CA ALA A 179 4.58 -14.18 0.72
C ALA A 179 4.08 -13.39 -0.51
N MET A 180 2.97 -12.65 -0.39
CA MET A 180 2.54 -11.68 -1.42
C MET A 180 3.54 -10.53 -1.55
N GLU A 181 4.05 -10.01 -0.43
CA GLU A 181 5.12 -9.01 -0.43
C GLU A 181 6.41 -9.57 -1.03
N ALA A 182 6.81 -10.78 -0.67
CA ALA A 182 7.98 -11.44 -1.25
C ALA A 182 7.83 -11.65 -2.77
N LEU A 183 6.65 -12.05 -3.24
CA LEU A 183 6.33 -12.11 -4.67
C LEU A 183 6.49 -10.73 -5.32
N GLY A 184 6.02 -9.66 -4.67
CA GLY A 184 6.25 -8.29 -5.14
C GLY A 184 7.73 -7.95 -5.29
N CYS A 185 8.57 -8.31 -4.32
CA CYS A 185 10.02 -8.12 -4.41
C CYS A 185 10.64 -8.88 -5.60
N LEU A 186 10.14 -10.08 -5.90
CA LEU A 186 10.60 -10.85 -7.07
C LEU A 186 10.13 -10.22 -8.39
N LEU A 187 8.90 -9.71 -8.46
CA LEU A 187 8.39 -9.02 -9.66
C LEU A 187 9.18 -7.74 -9.96
N HIS A 188 9.76 -7.09 -8.94
CA HIS A 188 10.62 -5.93 -9.13
C HIS A 188 11.85 -6.25 -10.00
N SER A 189 12.42 -7.46 -9.93
CA SER A 189 13.58 -7.83 -10.78
C SER A 189 13.26 -7.85 -12.28
N LEU A 190 11.98 -7.96 -12.62
CA LEU A 190 11.49 -7.88 -13.99
C LEU A 190 11.17 -6.44 -14.41
N CYS A 191 11.31 -5.46 -13.53
CA CYS A 191 11.01 -4.07 -13.84
C CYS A 191 12.20 -3.42 -14.53
N ILE A 192 11.92 -2.78 -15.66
CA ILE A 192 12.77 -1.84 -16.38
C ILE A 192 12.05 -0.47 -16.44
N PRO A 193 12.75 0.64 -16.72
CA PRO A 193 12.09 1.91 -17.08
C PRO A 193 10.98 1.69 -18.12
N GLY A 194 9.81 2.24 -17.87
CA GLY A 194 8.60 2.03 -18.67
C GLY A 194 7.89 0.68 -18.44
N THR A 195 8.08 0.05 -17.29
CA THR A 195 7.32 -1.15 -16.87
C THR A 195 6.03 -0.74 -16.17
N VAL A 196 4.91 -1.30 -16.60
CA VAL A 196 3.60 -1.13 -15.96
C VAL A 196 3.12 -2.47 -15.40
N LEU A 197 2.95 -2.54 -14.07
CA LEU A 197 2.42 -3.68 -13.34
C LEU A 197 0.93 -3.49 -13.06
N LEU A 198 0.10 -4.41 -13.54
CA LEU A 198 -1.34 -4.36 -13.43
C LEU A 198 -1.82 -5.40 -12.41
N LEU A 199 -2.33 -4.94 -11.27
CA LEU A 199 -2.73 -5.82 -10.17
C LEU A 199 -4.27 -5.95 -10.13
N SER A 200 -4.77 -7.14 -10.47
CA SER A 200 -6.20 -7.46 -10.57
C SER A 200 -6.63 -8.48 -9.51
N GLY A 201 -7.87 -8.38 -9.03
CA GLY A 201 -8.46 -9.33 -8.07
C GLY A 201 -9.47 -8.66 -7.13
N HIS A 202 -10.24 -9.45 -6.37
CA HIS A 202 -11.28 -8.96 -5.47
C HIS A 202 -10.75 -8.04 -4.34
N LEU A 203 -11.65 -7.33 -3.65
CA LEU A 203 -11.28 -6.50 -2.50
C LEU A 203 -10.69 -7.39 -1.39
N GLY A 204 -9.53 -6.99 -0.87
CA GLY A 204 -8.79 -7.79 0.13
C GLY A 204 -7.99 -8.97 -0.43
N SER A 205 -7.87 -9.10 -1.76
CA SER A 205 -7.13 -10.19 -2.41
C SER A 205 -5.63 -10.18 -2.13
N GLY A 206 -5.03 -9.02 -1.80
CA GLY A 206 -3.59 -8.88 -1.51
C GLY A 206 -2.82 -7.97 -2.48
N LYS A 207 -3.49 -7.23 -3.35
CA LYS A 207 -2.87 -6.30 -4.32
C LYS A 207 -1.88 -5.33 -3.68
N THR A 208 -2.29 -4.60 -2.64
CA THR A 208 -1.41 -3.69 -1.89
C THR A 208 -0.21 -4.39 -1.24
N ALA A 209 -0.32 -5.68 -0.88
CA ALA A 209 0.82 -6.43 -0.37
C ALA A 209 1.85 -6.68 -1.49
N ILE A 210 1.41 -7.07 -2.68
CA ILE A 210 2.30 -7.18 -3.85
C ILE A 210 2.92 -5.82 -4.20
N ALA A 211 2.11 -4.75 -4.26
CA ALA A 211 2.60 -3.39 -4.54
C ALA A 211 3.66 -2.94 -3.52
N ARG A 212 3.43 -3.20 -2.23
CA ARG A 212 4.39 -2.93 -1.16
C ARG A 212 5.72 -3.65 -1.34
N GLY A 213 5.68 -4.92 -1.72
CA GLY A 213 6.88 -5.69 -2.04
C GLY A 213 7.69 -5.06 -3.17
N ILE A 214 7.02 -4.71 -4.27
CA ILE A 214 7.65 -4.09 -5.45
C ILE A 214 8.31 -2.76 -5.06
N VAL A 215 7.58 -1.88 -4.38
CA VAL A 215 8.06 -0.55 -3.99
C VAL A 215 9.22 -0.62 -3.00
N ARG A 216 9.15 -1.51 -2.00
CA ARG A 216 10.26 -1.72 -1.04
C ARG A 216 11.53 -2.20 -1.71
N ALA A 217 11.40 -3.14 -2.65
CA ALA A 217 12.52 -3.64 -3.43
C ALA A 217 13.11 -2.54 -4.31
N PHE A 218 12.26 -1.76 -4.99
CA PHE A 218 12.66 -0.61 -5.81
C PHE A 218 13.46 0.43 -5.01
N CYS A 219 13.00 0.78 -3.80
CA CYS A 219 13.67 1.76 -2.95
C CYS A 219 14.84 1.19 -2.14
N GLY A 220 15.10 -0.12 -2.19
CA GLY A 220 16.12 -0.76 -1.35
C GLY A 220 15.84 -0.77 0.16
N ASP A 221 14.63 -0.41 0.60
CA ASP A 221 14.24 -0.36 2.02
C ASP A 221 13.10 -1.37 2.34
N PRO A 222 13.42 -2.54 2.90
CA PRO A 222 12.42 -3.56 3.26
C PRO A 222 11.52 -3.15 4.43
N ALA A 223 11.90 -2.14 5.22
CA ALA A 223 11.10 -1.64 6.34
C ALA A 223 10.17 -0.49 5.94
N MET A 224 10.31 0.04 4.72
CA MET A 224 9.56 1.21 4.25
C MET A 224 8.05 1.00 4.42
N PHE A 225 7.36 1.97 5.00
CA PHE A 225 5.90 1.94 5.07
C PHE A 225 5.32 2.28 3.69
N VAL A 226 4.65 1.30 3.06
CA VAL A 226 3.97 1.46 1.76
C VAL A 226 2.47 1.23 1.98
N PRO A 227 1.67 2.29 2.21
CA PRO A 227 0.23 2.16 2.33
C PRO A 227 -0.42 1.98 0.95
N SER A 228 -1.69 1.61 0.92
CA SER A 228 -2.45 1.72 -0.33
C SER A 228 -2.76 3.20 -0.61
N PRO A 229 -2.50 3.72 -1.82
CA PRO A 229 -2.78 5.09 -2.22
C PRO A 229 -4.27 5.29 -2.56
N THR A 230 -5.20 4.48 -2.06
CA THR A 230 -6.63 4.54 -2.45
C THR A 230 -7.26 5.95 -2.33
N PHE A 231 -6.77 6.82 -1.45
CA PHE A 231 -7.24 8.21 -1.31
C PHE A 231 -6.41 9.23 -2.07
N LEU A 232 -5.09 9.08 -2.06
CA LEU A 232 -4.18 9.96 -2.80
C LEU A 232 -4.20 9.66 -4.30
N LEU A 233 -4.82 8.54 -4.69
CA LEU A 233 -4.87 7.91 -6.02
C LEU A 233 -3.51 7.45 -6.54
N ASN A 234 -2.44 8.18 -6.19
CA ASN A 234 -1.06 7.87 -6.53
C ASN A 234 -0.11 8.24 -5.37
N LEU A 235 0.87 7.38 -5.10
CA LEU A 235 2.04 7.64 -4.26
C LEU A 235 3.29 7.40 -5.10
N THR A 236 4.21 8.37 -5.12
CA THR A 236 5.46 8.26 -5.88
C THR A 236 6.63 8.05 -4.93
N TYR A 237 7.53 7.15 -5.29
CA TYR A 237 8.72 6.80 -4.53
C TYR A 237 9.95 6.91 -5.42
N GLN A 238 11.10 7.29 -4.87
CA GLN A 238 12.36 7.44 -5.60
C GLN A 238 13.36 6.35 -5.20
N GLU A 239 14.25 6.00 -6.12
CA GLU A 239 15.39 5.12 -5.89
C GLU A 239 16.47 5.88 -5.08
N ASP A 240 16.89 5.33 -3.93
CA ASP A 240 17.94 5.93 -3.10
C ASP A 240 19.29 5.81 -3.84
N THR A 241 19.71 6.87 -4.53
CA THR A 241 21.03 6.94 -5.21
C THR A 241 22.11 7.65 -4.39
N ALA A 242 21.81 8.04 -3.15
CA ALA A 242 22.79 8.67 -2.27
C ALA A 242 23.81 7.64 -1.75
N HIS A 243 24.85 7.32 -2.56
CA HIS A 243 26.25 7.10 -2.16
C HIS A 243 27.15 6.30 -3.13
N GLU A 244 26.79 6.08 -4.39
CA GLU A 244 27.75 5.51 -5.36
C GLU A 244 28.27 6.55 -6.35
N LYS A 245 29.49 7.04 -6.03
CA LYS A 245 30.53 7.70 -6.85
C LYS A 245 30.84 9.15 -6.44
N ASP A 246 31.85 9.26 -5.59
CA ASP A 246 32.84 10.35 -5.60
C ASP A 246 34.18 9.79 -5.11
N GLU A 247 34.81 8.95 -5.93
CA GLU A 247 36.28 8.87 -5.93
C GLU A 247 36.76 9.84 -7.01
N PRO A 248 37.54 10.88 -6.67
CA PRO A 248 37.99 11.86 -7.63
C PRO A 248 39.08 11.25 -8.52
N THR A 249 38.76 10.99 -9.79
CA THR A 249 39.75 10.70 -10.82
C THR A 249 40.61 11.96 -11.04
N GLN A 250 41.92 11.82 -10.88
CA GLN A 250 42.94 12.88 -10.83
C GLN A 250 43.20 13.65 -12.14
N GLU A 251 42.23 13.85 -13.04
CA GLU A 251 42.49 14.39 -14.39
C GLU A 251 41.91 15.78 -14.70
N GLN A 252 41.42 16.55 -13.72
CA GLN A 252 40.91 17.90 -13.99
C GLN A 252 41.61 19.03 -13.22
N GLN A 253 42.89 18.88 -12.93
CA GLN A 253 43.79 19.99 -12.62
C GLN A 253 44.61 20.35 -13.85
N GLN A 254 44.07 21.20 -14.73
CA GLN A 254 44.83 22.14 -15.57
C GLN A 254 43.89 22.95 -16.47
N GLN A 255 43.54 24.18 -16.02
CA GLN A 255 43.63 25.39 -16.84
C GLN A 255 43.23 26.62 -15.98
N PRO A 256 44.10 27.64 -15.84
CA PRO A 256 43.83 28.80 -15.00
C PRO A 256 43.17 29.95 -15.78
N ASP A 257 42.34 30.69 -15.05
CA ASP A 257 42.02 32.12 -15.13
C ASP A 257 42.54 32.91 -16.34
N GLN A 258 41.62 33.43 -17.17
CA GLN A 258 41.77 34.77 -17.76
C GLN A 258 40.44 35.52 -17.87
N GLN A 259 40.42 36.66 -17.17
CA GLN A 259 39.78 37.94 -17.53
C GLN A 259 38.33 38.22 -17.09
N GLN A 260 38.25 38.69 -15.83
CA GLN A 260 37.48 39.89 -15.49
C GLN A 260 38.21 41.16 -15.95
N GLN A 261 37.48 42.14 -16.51
CA GLN A 261 37.72 43.60 -16.49
C GLN A 261 36.57 44.29 -17.30
N GLN A 262 35.48 44.74 -16.66
CA GLN A 262 35.12 46.14 -16.27
C GLN A 262 34.68 47.06 -17.44
N PRO A 263 33.93 48.19 -17.22
CA PRO A 263 32.97 48.54 -16.16
C PRO A 263 31.67 49.25 -16.69
N ASP A 264 30.79 49.62 -15.76
CA ASP A 264 29.58 50.44 -15.88
C ASP A 264 29.68 51.69 -16.77
N GLN A 265 28.65 51.92 -17.62
CA GLN A 265 28.18 53.26 -17.97
C GLN A 265 26.64 53.31 -18.07
N GLN A 266 26.06 54.23 -17.30
CA GLN A 266 24.67 54.70 -17.40
C GLN A 266 24.50 55.55 -18.67
N GLN A 267 23.41 55.37 -19.42
CA GLN A 267 22.37 56.40 -19.62
C GLN A 267 21.38 56.07 -20.76
N GLN A 268 20.12 56.40 -20.46
CA GLN A 268 19.07 56.92 -21.34
C GLN A 268 18.12 55.98 -22.09
N GLN A 269 16.85 56.35 -21.89
CA GLN A 269 15.62 55.84 -22.47
C GLN A 269 15.51 56.23 -23.95
N GLN A 270 15.03 55.32 -24.80
CA GLN A 270 13.82 55.50 -25.63
C GLN A 270 13.47 54.20 -26.40
N PRO A 271 12.19 54.02 -26.79
CA PRO A 271 11.65 52.72 -27.18
C PRO A 271 11.64 52.46 -28.69
N ASP A 272 11.49 51.18 -28.99
CA ASP A 272 10.86 50.56 -30.16
C ASP A 272 11.67 50.24 -31.44
N GLN A 273 11.51 48.95 -31.79
CA GLN A 273 11.55 48.29 -33.10
C GLN A 273 12.81 47.52 -33.55
N GLN A 274 12.53 46.23 -33.85
CA GLN A 274 13.22 45.25 -34.71
C GLN A 274 14.07 44.17 -34.00
N GLN A 275 13.51 42.96 -33.84
CA GLN A 275 13.86 41.74 -34.63
C GLN A 275 13.23 40.45 -34.03
N PRO A 276 12.45 39.65 -34.79
CA PRO A 276 11.85 38.38 -34.32
C PRO A 276 12.73 37.11 -34.45
N ASP A 277 14.00 37.21 -34.88
CA ASP A 277 14.75 36.01 -35.31
C ASP A 277 15.64 35.37 -34.22
N GLN A 278 15.94 36.07 -33.12
CA GLN A 278 16.73 35.48 -32.02
C GLN A 278 15.91 34.65 -31.04
N GLN A 279 14.58 34.80 -31.03
CA GLN A 279 13.69 34.07 -30.13
C GLN A 279 13.41 32.64 -30.63
N GLN A 280 13.48 32.40 -31.96
CA GLN A 280 13.32 31.05 -32.53
C GLN A 280 14.51 30.13 -32.32
N GLN A 281 15.75 30.66 -32.27
CA GLN A 281 16.93 29.83 -31.98
C GLN A 281 17.08 29.47 -30.49
N GLN A 282 16.52 30.28 -29.57
CA GLN A 282 16.48 29.95 -28.14
C GLN A 282 15.36 28.95 -27.79
N LEU A 283 14.29 28.88 -28.59
CA LEU A 283 13.19 27.90 -28.41
C LEU A 283 13.56 26.48 -28.90
N GLN A 284 14.56 26.33 -29.77
CA GLN A 284 15.00 25.02 -30.27
C GLN A 284 16.02 24.31 -29.35
N GLN A 285 16.55 24.99 -28.33
CA GLN A 285 17.50 24.39 -27.36
C GLN A 285 16.87 24.07 -25.99
N GLN A 286 15.56 24.33 -25.81
CA GLN A 286 14.82 24.03 -24.58
C GLN A 286 14.53 22.54 -24.34
N PRO A 287 14.27 21.69 -25.35
CA PRO A 287 14.02 20.25 -25.12
C PRO A 287 15.23 19.52 -24.54
N ASP A 288 16.44 19.88 -25.01
CA ASP A 288 17.68 19.24 -24.57
C ASP A 288 18.05 19.56 -23.12
N ARG A 289 17.74 20.79 -22.64
CA ARG A 289 17.96 21.17 -21.23
C ARG A 289 16.96 20.51 -20.28
N GLN A 290 15.70 20.36 -20.68
CA GLN A 290 14.71 19.63 -19.88
C GLN A 290 15.01 18.12 -19.85
N GLN A 291 15.45 17.53 -20.96
CA GLN A 291 15.91 16.13 -21.00
C GLN A 291 17.24 15.91 -20.26
N GLN A 292 18.12 16.91 -20.17
CA GLN A 292 19.32 16.84 -19.32
C GLN A 292 19.01 17.03 -17.83
N GLN A 293 18.04 17.87 -17.47
CA GLN A 293 17.57 18.02 -16.08
C GLN A 293 16.77 16.80 -15.59
N GLN A 294 15.97 16.16 -16.44
CA GLN A 294 15.29 14.89 -16.11
C GLN A 294 16.27 13.73 -15.95
N ARG A 295 17.37 13.70 -16.71
CA ARG A 295 18.46 12.70 -16.53
C ARG A 295 19.19 12.81 -15.18
N GLN A 296 19.01 13.90 -14.43
CA GLN A 296 19.58 14.10 -13.09
C GLN A 296 18.62 13.73 -11.94
N GLN A 297 17.36 13.42 -12.21
CA GLN A 297 16.41 12.93 -11.20
C GLN A 297 16.48 11.40 -11.15
N GLY A 298 16.65 10.82 -9.95
CA GLY A 298 16.70 9.37 -9.75
C GLY A 298 15.42 8.68 -10.26
N ARG A 299 15.52 7.40 -10.65
CA ARG A 299 14.39 6.62 -11.14
C ARG A 299 13.25 6.64 -10.11
N CYS A 300 12.01 6.72 -10.57
CA CYS A 300 10.85 6.69 -9.67
C CYS A 300 9.89 5.54 -9.96
N ILE A 301 9.11 5.19 -8.94
CA ILE A 301 8.02 4.22 -9.02
C ILE A 301 6.72 4.89 -8.55
N HIS A 302 5.68 4.79 -9.38
CA HIS A 302 4.34 5.30 -9.09
C HIS A 302 3.43 4.15 -8.67
N HIS A 303 2.94 4.18 -7.43
CA HIS A 303 1.94 3.24 -6.93
C HIS A 303 0.58 3.90 -6.98
N MET A 304 -0.36 3.31 -7.72
CA MET A 304 -1.69 3.87 -7.98
C MET A 304 -2.79 2.92 -7.51
N ASP A 305 -3.89 3.48 -7.00
CA ASP A 305 -5.09 2.73 -6.63
C ASP A 305 -6.36 3.52 -6.99
N PRO A 306 -6.82 3.42 -8.25
CA PRO A 306 -8.08 3.99 -8.73
C PRO A 306 -9.37 3.31 -8.23
N TYR A 307 -9.35 2.37 -7.26
CA TYR A 307 -10.54 1.61 -6.84
C TYR A 307 -11.81 2.45 -6.60
N ARG A 308 -11.64 3.67 -6.11
CA ARG A 308 -12.73 4.59 -5.73
C ARG A 308 -13.26 5.46 -6.86
N LEU A 309 -12.62 5.44 -8.03
CA LEU A 309 -13.07 6.24 -9.16
C LEU A 309 -14.35 5.65 -9.72
N GLY A 310 -15.42 6.45 -9.65
CA GLY A 310 -16.72 6.14 -10.25
C GLY A 310 -16.76 6.41 -11.76
N THR A 311 -15.94 7.36 -12.24
CA THR A 311 -15.79 7.75 -13.65
C THR A 311 -14.31 7.98 -13.98
N THR A 312 -13.94 7.73 -15.23
CA THR A 312 -12.56 7.60 -15.73
C THR A 312 -11.77 8.91 -15.80
N ASP A 313 -12.42 10.08 -15.81
CA ASP A 313 -11.75 11.37 -16.10
C ASP A 313 -10.99 12.01 -14.92
N LYS A 314 -11.15 11.49 -13.70
CA LYS A 314 -10.60 12.10 -12.47
C LYS A 314 -9.10 11.89 -12.25
N MET A 315 -8.45 11.08 -13.08
CA MET A 315 -7.00 10.82 -13.01
C MET A 315 -6.18 11.74 -13.91
N ALA A 316 -6.81 12.40 -14.89
CA ALA A 316 -6.12 13.29 -15.81
C ALA A 316 -5.47 14.45 -15.03
N GLY A 317 -4.14 14.53 -15.08
CA GLY A 317 -3.35 15.58 -14.43
C GLY A 317 -2.76 15.24 -13.06
N LEU A 318 -2.94 14.03 -12.52
CA LEU A 318 -2.24 13.61 -11.29
C LEU A 318 -0.73 13.42 -11.50
N ILE A 319 -0.37 12.88 -12.66
CA ILE A 319 0.99 12.74 -13.16
C ILE A 319 0.97 12.83 -14.70
N ASP A 320 2.12 13.09 -15.29
CA ASP A 320 2.34 12.93 -16.72
C ASP A 320 2.45 11.43 -17.05
N PHE A 321 1.32 10.80 -17.37
CA PHE A 321 1.25 9.37 -17.66
C PHE A 321 2.06 8.96 -18.89
N GLU A 322 2.21 9.86 -19.87
CA GLU A 322 2.97 9.57 -21.08
C GLU A 322 4.46 9.45 -20.75
N SER A 323 4.99 10.40 -19.98
CA SER A 323 6.36 10.30 -19.47
C SER A 323 6.53 9.12 -18.50
N ALA A 324 5.59 8.93 -17.56
CA ALA A 324 5.70 7.89 -16.54
C ALA A 324 5.68 6.47 -17.13
N PHE A 325 4.86 6.20 -18.15
CA PHE A 325 4.80 4.87 -18.78
C PHE A 325 5.99 4.59 -19.71
N GLN A 326 6.74 5.62 -20.10
CA GLN A 326 7.96 5.49 -20.91
C GLN A 326 9.23 5.41 -20.06
N ASN A 327 9.28 6.15 -18.95
CA ASN A 327 10.51 6.41 -18.20
C ASN A 327 10.53 5.78 -16.79
N ASP A 328 9.36 5.55 -16.19
CA ASP A 328 9.24 5.14 -14.78
C ASP A 328 8.66 3.74 -14.62
N VAL A 329 8.62 3.24 -13.39
CA VAL A 329 7.89 2.01 -13.05
C VAL A 329 6.51 2.40 -12.52
N CYS A 330 5.44 1.81 -13.05
CA CYS A 330 4.08 2.09 -12.59
C CYS A 330 3.45 0.82 -12.03
N VAL A 331 2.89 0.87 -10.81
CA VAL A 331 2.14 -0.22 -10.18
C VAL A 331 0.69 0.24 -10.01
N ILE A 332 -0.24 -0.38 -10.73
CA ILE A 332 -1.65 0.03 -10.76
C ILE A 332 -2.50 -1.06 -10.12
N GLU A 333 -3.07 -0.76 -8.95
CA GLU A 333 -4.12 -1.57 -8.35
C GLU A 333 -5.46 -1.28 -9.03
N TRP A 334 -6.23 -2.31 -9.42
CA TRP A 334 -7.51 -2.13 -10.12
C TRP A 334 -7.36 -1.44 -11.48
N PRO A 335 -6.60 -2.03 -12.43
CA PRO A 335 -6.41 -1.45 -13.76
C PRO A 335 -7.73 -1.17 -14.50
N SER A 336 -8.80 -1.93 -14.21
CA SER A 336 -10.15 -1.71 -14.78
C SER A 336 -10.83 -0.41 -14.34
N ARG A 337 -10.25 0.32 -13.38
CA ARG A 337 -10.74 1.63 -12.91
C ARG A 337 -9.94 2.80 -13.48
N MET A 338 -8.92 2.53 -14.29
CA MET A 338 -8.16 3.55 -15.02
C MET A 338 -8.93 4.05 -16.25
N PRO A 339 -8.77 5.31 -16.67
CA PRO A 339 -9.23 5.76 -17.99
C PRO A 339 -8.58 4.97 -19.13
N ASP A 340 -9.39 4.58 -20.13
CA ASP A 340 -8.93 3.86 -21.31
C ASP A 340 -7.85 4.63 -22.08
N SER A 341 -7.96 5.96 -22.13
CA SER A 341 -6.96 6.83 -22.77
C SER A 341 -5.57 6.71 -22.14
N VAL A 342 -5.49 6.44 -20.82
CA VAL A 342 -4.23 6.19 -20.12
C VAL A 342 -3.77 4.75 -20.32
N MET A 343 -4.69 3.79 -20.26
CA MET A 343 -4.35 2.36 -20.44
C MET A 343 -3.89 2.01 -21.85
N GLN A 344 -4.17 2.87 -22.84
CA GLN A 344 -3.71 2.75 -24.23
C GLN A 344 -2.36 3.45 -24.50
N LEU A 345 -1.80 4.18 -23.52
CA LEU A 345 -0.50 4.83 -23.70
C LEU A 345 0.62 3.80 -23.90
N PRO A 346 1.61 4.12 -24.75
CA PRO A 346 2.71 3.22 -25.06
C PRO A 346 3.56 2.96 -23.81
N ARG A 347 3.97 1.69 -23.64
CA ARG A 347 4.77 1.21 -22.51
C ARG A 347 5.71 0.11 -22.98
N ARG A 348 6.88 -0.03 -22.34
CA ARG A 348 7.90 -1.01 -22.78
C ARG A 348 7.59 -2.43 -22.33
N ARG A 349 6.97 -2.57 -21.16
CA ARG A 349 6.68 -3.88 -20.56
C ARG A 349 5.41 -3.82 -19.74
N THR A 350 4.58 -4.84 -19.90
CA THR A 350 3.39 -5.04 -19.06
C THR A 350 3.55 -6.33 -18.27
N ILE A 351 3.36 -6.25 -16.95
CA ILE A 351 3.28 -7.41 -16.07
C ILE A 351 1.88 -7.46 -15.48
N GLU A 352 1.11 -8.47 -15.84
CA GLU A 352 -0.24 -8.67 -15.33
C GLU A 352 -0.22 -9.68 -14.19
N VAL A 353 -0.87 -9.31 -13.08
CA VAL A 353 -0.95 -10.13 -11.88
C VAL A 353 -2.41 -10.28 -11.49
N ASN A 354 -2.96 -11.48 -11.73
CA ASN A 354 -4.34 -11.82 -11.43
C ASN A 354 -4.41 -12.64 -10.14
N ILE A 355 -5.05 -12.07 -9.11
CA ILE A 355 -5.14 -12.67 -7.78
C ILE A 355 -6.55 -13.24 -7.56
N GLY A 356 -6.65 -14.57 -7.45
CA GLY A 356 -7.90 -15.28 -7.23
C GLY A 356 -8.45 -15.24 -5.81
N GLY A 357 -9.78 -15.44 -5.67
CA GLY A 357 -10.48 -15.60 -4.39
C GLY A 357 -11.07 -14.32 -3.78
N SER A 358 -12.09 -14.47 -2.93
CA SER A 358 -12.76 -13.38 -2.20
C SER A 358 -12.64 -13.57 -0.68
N GLY A 359 -12.40 -12.49 0.10
CA GLY A 359 -12.30 -12.54 1.57
C GLY A 359 -11.16 -11.68 2.16
N ALA A 360 -11.16 -11.50 3.49
CA ALA A 360 -10.17 -10.67 4.18
C ALA A 360 -8.82 -11.39 4.36
N GLN A 361 -7.72 -10.63 4.18
CA GLN A 361 -6.32 -10.94 4.54
C GLN A 361 -5.50 -11.90 3.66
N ALA A 362 -5.43 -11.69 2.33
CA ALA A 362 -4.29 -12.08 1.45
C ALA A 362 -3.65 -13.48 1.65
N ALA A 363 -4.37 -14.44 2.21
CA ALA A 363 -3.87 -15.74 2.61
C ALA A 363 -4.57 -16.83 1.81
N GLY A 364 -3.78 -17.71 1.20
CA GLY A 364 -4.26 -18.76 0.30
C GLY A 364 -4.89 -18.19 -0.97
N ARG A 365 -4.05 -17.71 -1.88
CA ARG A 365 -4.49 -17.11 -3.15
C ARG A 365 -3.70 -17.74 -4.27
N LEU A 366 -4.36 -18.15 -5.35
CA LEU A 366 -3.59 -18.36 -6.56
C LEU A 366 -3.39 -17.02 -7.26
N VAL A 367 -2.13 -16.73 -7.53
CA VAL A 367 -1.71 -15.61 -8.35
C VAL A 367 -1.28 -16.17 -9.69
N HIS A 368 -1.90 -15.67 -10.74
CA HIS A 368 -1.46 -15.89 -12.11
C HIS A 368 -0.68 -14.67 -12.57
N ILE A 369 0.52 -14.90 -13.08
CA ILE A 369 1.44 -13.85 -13.51
C ILE A 369 1.75 -14.05 -14.98
N SER A 370 1.47 -13.06 -15.80
CA SER A 370 1.85 -13.01 -17.21
C SER A 370 2.70 -11.76 -17.46
N CYS A 371 3.64 -11.87 -18.40
CA CYS A 371 4.48 -10.75 -18.81
C CYS A 371 4.46 -10.66 -20.34
N SER A 372 4.19 -9.46 -20.84
CA SER A 372 4.32 -9.10 -22.26
C SER A 372 5.34 -7.98 -22.42
N GLN A 373 6.14 -8.06 -23.48
CA GLN A 373 7.05 -7.01 -23.90
C GLN A 373 6.53 -6.43 -25.21
N GLU A 374 6.50 -5.10 -25.31
CA GLU A 374 6.25 -4.40 -26.57
C GLU A 374 7.59 -3.82 -27.01
N GLU A 375 8.22 -4.38 -28.05
CA GLU A 375 9.46 -3.80 -28.61
C GLU A 375 9.11 -2.70 -29.61
N PRO A 376 9.44 -1.42 -29.34
CA PRO A 376 9.14 -0.32 -30.27
C PRO A 376 10.04 -0.33 -31.51
N ASP A 377 11.20 -1.01 -31.47
CA ASP A 377 12.25 -0.86 -32.50
C ASP A 377 12.32 -1.99 -33.54
N LEU A 378 11.67 -3.13 -33.33
CA LEU A 378 11.70 -4.24 -34.30
C LEU A 378 10.88 -3.97 -35.57
N GLN A 379 9.81 -3.18 -35.51
CA GLN A 379 9.03 -2.84 -36.72
C GLN A 379 9.80 -1.87 -37.63
N GLN A 380 10.60 -0.96 -37.08
CA GLN A 380 11.45 -0.07 -37.88
C GLN A 380 12.71 -0.79 -38.39
N GLN A 381 13.33 -1.67 -37.60
CA GLN A 381 14.46 -2.48 -38.07
C GLN A 381 14.05 -3.55 -39.09
N GLN A 382 12.89 -4.20 -38.95
CA GLN A 382 12.42 -5.17 -39.95
C GLN A 382 12.04 -4.49 -41.27
N GLN A 383 11.51 -3.26 -41.24
CA GLN A 383 11.25 -2.48 -42.45
C GLN A 383 12.55 -1.97 -43.10
N GLN A 384 13.59 -1.61 -42.33
CA GLN A 384 14.89 -1.23 -42.88
C GLN A 384 15.74 -2.41 -43.39
N VAL A 385 15.64 -3.59 -42.75
CA VAL A 385 16.36 -4.79 -43.21
C VAL A 385 15.71 -5.39 -44.47
N GLN A 386 14.39 -5.28 -44.62
CA GLN A 386 13.70 -5.65 -45.87
C GLN A 386 13.99 -4.66 -47.01
N ALA A 387 14.35 -3.40 -46.71
CA ALA A 387 14.72 -2.40 -47.71
C ALA A 387 16.16 -2.56 -48.25
N ASN A 388 17.07 -3.23 -47.51
CA ASN A 388 18.50 -3.29 -47.83
C ASN A 388 19.06 -4.67 -48.24
N GLY A 389 18.21 -5.64 -48.60
CA GLY A 389 18.61 -6.76 -49.46
C GLY A 389 19.80 -7.62 -49.02
N ALA A 390 19.94 -7.96 -47.74
CA ALA A 390 20.93 -8.94 -47.26
C ALA A 390 20.26 -10.30 -46.93
N PRO A 391 20.91 -11.44 -47.20
CA PRO A 391 20.31 -12.76 -47.03
C PRO A 391 20.14 -13.11 -45.54
N SER A 392 18.99 -13.70 -45.23
CA SER A 392 18.58 -14.15 -43.90
C SER A 392 19.44 -15.32 -43.40
N SER A 393 20.28 -15.07 -42.40
CA SER A 393 20.79 -16.11 -41.50
C SER A 393 19.82 -16.25 -40.32
N SER A 394 19.20 -17.41 -40.20
CA SER A 394 18.37 -17.79 -39.06
C SER A 394 19.27 -18.18 -37.87
N SER A 395 19.75 -17.19 -37.13
CA SER A 395 20.24 -17.42 -35.77
C SER A 395 19.06 -17.30 -34.79
N SER A 396 18.58 -18.45 -34.33
CA SER A 396 17.66 -18.54 -33.19
C SER A 396 18.38 -18.08 -31.93
N SER A 397 18.22 -16.82 -31.55
CA SER A 397 18.60 -16.33 -30.22
C SER A 397 17.63 -16.89 -29.19
N SER A 398 18.04 -17.94 -28.50
CA SER A 398 17.39 -18.44 -27.29
C SER A 398 17.64 -17.48 -26.13
N SER A 399 16.94 -16.34 -26.11
CA SER A 399 16.78 -15.54 -24.91
C SER A 399 15.65 -16.12 -24.06
N SER A 400 15.93 -16.51 -22.83
CA SER A 400 14.93 -16.94 -21.86
C SER A 400 13.99 -15.76 -21.56
N GLY A 401 12.73 -15.86 -21.94
CA GLY A 401 11.76 -14.78 -21.71
C GLY A 401 11.59 -14.43 -20.23
N PRO A 402 11.03 -13.25 -19.89
CA PRO A 402 10.89 -12.75 -18.51
C PRO A 402 10.23 -13.73 -17.53
N CYS A 403 9.27 -14.54 -17.99
CA CYS A 403 8.63 -15.56 -17.16
C CYS A 403 9.58 -16.71 -16.78
N ALA A 404 10.55 -17.08 -17.64
CA ALA A 404 11.55 -18.09 -17.32
C ALA A 404 12.58 -17.56 -16.30
N GLN A 405 12.94 -16.28 -16.38
CA GLN A 405 13.79 -15.60 -15.39
C GLN A 405 13.10 -15.53 -14.01
N LEU A 406 11.81 -15.19 -13.98
CA LEU A 406 11.00 -15.17 -12.75
C LEU A 406 10.95 -16.55 -12.08
N LEU A 407 10.73 -17.61 -12.87
CA LEU A 407 10.71 -18.99 -12.39
C LEU A 407 12.06 -19.42 -11.80
N ALA A 408 13.17 -19.07 -12.45
CA ALA A 408 14.51 -19.37 -11.97
C ALA A 408 14.80 -18.68 -10.63
N GLN A 409 14.46 -17.40 -10.51
CA GLN A 409 14.63 -16.63 -9.27
C GLN A 409 13.69 -17.08 -8.16
N TRP A 410 12.46 -17.45 -8.50
CA TRP A 410 11.51 -18.02 -7.55
C TRP A 410 12.06 -19.31 -6.93
N ARG A 411 12.62 -20.21 -7.75
CA ARG A 411 13.26 -21.45 -7.27
C ARG A 411 14.44 -21.18 -6.32
N GLN A 412 15.19 -20.11 -6.56
CA GLN A 412 16.30 -19.68 -5.70
C GLN A 412 15.84 -18.97 -4.41
N SER A 413 14.59 -18.49 -4.34
CA SER A 413 14.06 -17.71 -3.21
C SER A 413 13.56 -18.54 -2.01
N GLY A 414 13.47 -19.87 -2.14
CA GLY A 414 12.93 -20.76 -1.11
C GLY A 414 11.39 -20.71 -0.94
N LEU A 415 10.66 -20.05 -1.84
CA LEU A 415 9.20 -20.04 -1.90
C LEU A 415 8.64 -21.33 -2.55
N PRO A 416 7.37 -21.76 -2.26
CA PRO A 416 6.79 -22.99 -2.80
C PRO A 416 6.76 -23.00 -4.34
N GLU A 417 7.14 -24.11 -5.00
CA GLU A 417 7.29 -24.16 -6.47
C GLU A 417 6.02 -23.76 -7.25
N PRO A 418 6.11 -22.85 -8.24
CA PRO A 418 5.03 -22.52 -9.15
C PRO A 418 4.99 -23.55 -10.29
N GLN A 419 3.79 -24.06 -10.59
CA GLN A 419 3.63 -25.11 -11.60
C GLN A 419 3.62 -24.50 -13.00
N VAL A 420 4.76 -24.52 -13.68
CA VAL A 420 4.88 -24.17 -15.10
C VAL A 420 5.57 -25.29 -15.88
N LYS A 421 4.99 -25.70 -17.00
CA LYS A 421 5.63 -26.55 -18.02
C LYS A 421 5.67 -25.81 -19.36
N TRP A 422 6.87 -25.66 -19.95
CA TRP A 422 7.12 -25.79 -21.40
C TRP A 422 8.55 -26.32 -21.63
N LYS A 423 8.69 -27.22 -22.62
CA LYS A 423 9.92 -27.92 -23.04
C LYS A 423 10.75 -27.08 -24.04
N ALA A 424 12.07 -27.15 -23.94
CA ALA A 424 12.99 -27.14 -25.09
C ALA A 424 13.98 -28.31 -24.94
N ALA A 425 14.48 -28.81 -26.07
CA ALA A 425 15.07 -30.13 -26.30
C ALA A 425 16.35 -30.45 -25.47
N ALA A 426 16.63 -31.76 -25.41
CA ALA A 426 17.69 -32.41 -24.65
C ALA A 426 19.11 -32.04 -25.12
N GLU A 427 20.05 -32.04 -24.17
CA GLU A 427 21.39 -32.61 -24.33
C GLU A 427 22.02 -32.94 -22.96
N ASP A 428 22.95 -33.88 -23.04
CA ASP A 428 23.55 -34.75 -22.02
C ASP A 428 24.57 -34.05 -21.10
N THR A 429 24.77 -34.55 -19.86
CA THR A 429 26.06 -34.81 -19.16
C THR A 429 25.96 -34.78 -17.61
N SER A 430 26.17 -35.98 -17.04
CA SER A 430 26.92 -36.38 -15.83
C SER A 430 26.99 -35.51 -14.56
N ASP A 431 26.54 -36.14 -13.45
CA ASP A 431 27.18 -36.33 -12.14
C ASP A 431 28.24 -35.31 -11.65
N ASP A 432 27.98 -34.68 -10.49
CA ASP A 432 28.89 -34.78 -9.33
C ASP A 432 28.22 -34.29 -8.03
N GLU A 433 28.32 -35.12 -6.99
CA GLU A 433 28.03 -34.80 -5.58
C GLU A 433 29.26 -34.11 -4.95
N SER A 434 29.06 -33.11 -4.07
CA SER A 434 29.62 -33.06 -2.69
C SER A 434 29.62 -31.66 -2.04
N ASP A 435 29.20 -31.67 -0.77
CA ASP A 435 29.66 -30.92 0.40
C ASP A 435 29.81 -29.38 0.41
N GLY A 436 29.18 -28.75 1.42
CA GLY A 436 29.48 -27.34 1.74
C GLY A 436 28.76 -26.65 2.91
N ASP A 437 28.13 -27.34 3.86
CA ASP A 437 27.52 -26.69 5.04
C ASP A 437 28.56 -26.44 6.15
N ALA A 438 29.37 -25.37 6.03
CA ALA A 438 30.17 -24.87 7.17
C ALA A 438 30.62 -23.40 7.11
N GLU A 439 30.59 -22.70 5.98
CA GLU A 439 31.24 -21.37 5.87
C GLU A 439 30.37 -20.14 6.26
N ASP A 440 29.07 -20.28 6.50
CA ASP A 440 28.18 -19.10 6.52
C ASP A 440 28.07 -18.33 7.85
N ALA A 441 28.51 -18.90 8.98
CA ALA A 441 28.27 -18.25 10.29
C ALA A 441 29.13 -16.99 10.52
N ALA A 442 30.38 -16.98 10.07
CA ALA A 442 31.31 -15.86 10.28
C ALA A 442 31.00 -14.68 9.35
N ALA A 443 30.57 -14.96 8.11
CA ALA A 443 30.17 -13.95 7.14
C ALA A 443 28.89 -13.22 7.59
N VAL A 444 27.94 -13.96 8.18
CA VAL A 444 26.72 -13.42 8.77
C VAL A 444 27.01 -12.52 9.97
N ALA A 445 27.90 -12.94 10.89
CA ALA A 445 28.30 -12.13 12.05
C ALA A 445 28.99 -10.81 11.64
N ALA A 446 29.88 -10.86 10.64
CA ALA A 446 30.55 -9.67 10.11
C ALA A 446 29.62 -8.72 9.34
N ARG A 447 28.54 -9.24 8.71
CA ARG A 447 27.47 -8.42 8.14
C ARG A 447 26.63 -7.75 9.22
N LEU A 448 26.32 -8.45 10.31
CA LEU A 448 25.56 -7.94 11.46
C LEU A 448 26.29 -6.79 12.18
N GLN A 449 27.59 -6.93 12.44
CA GLN A 449 28.39 -5.85 13.04
C GLN A 449 28.43 -4.59 12.16
N ARG A 450 28.62 -4.75 10.85
CA ARG A 450 28.60 -3.63 9.89
C ARG A 450 27.21 -2.97 9.81
N ARG A 451 26.13 -3.75 9.98
CA ARG A 451 24.75 -3.24 9.96
C ARG A 451 24.36 -2.50 11.25
N LEU A 452 24.83 -2.95 12.40
CA LEU A 452 24.67 -2.27 13.68
C LEU A 452 25.45 -0.95 13.71
N GLN A 453 26.68 -0.94 13.20
CA GLN A 453 27.46 0.29 13.03
C GLN A 453 26.78 1.28 12.07
N ARG A 454 26.20 0.80 10.96
CA ARG A 454 25.43 1.64 10.02
C ARG A 454 24.13 2.19 10.63
N LYS A 455 23.41 1.42 11.46
CA LYS A 455 22.21 1.92 12.17
C LYS A 455 22.55 2.93 13.26
N GLN A 456 23.64 2.71 14.00
CA GLN A 456 24.15 3.69 14.96
C GLN A 456 24.65 4.94 14.25
N GLN A 457 25.32 4.81 13.10
CA GLN A 457 25.69 5.93 12.25
C GLN A 457 24.46 6.66 11.70
N GLN A 458 23.44 5.98 11.19
CA GLN A 458 22.18 6.62 10.74
C GLN A 458 21.42 7.30 11.87
N GLN A 459 21.42 6.75 13.09
CA GLN A 459 20.84 7.44 14.26
C GLN A 459 21.66 8.66 14.68
N GLN A 460 22.99 8.59 14.61
CA GLN A 460 23.87 9.74 14.79
C GLN A 460 23.70 10.77 13.67
N GLN A 461 23.45 10.33 12.44
CA GLN A 461 23.21 11.17 11.25
C GLN A 461 21.81 11.80 11.27
N GLN A 462 20.80 11.14 11.85
CA GLN A 462 19.48 11.74 12.16
C GLN A 462 19.56 12.81 13.25
N GLN A 463 20.52 12.70 14.17
CA GLN A 463 20.87 13.78 15.11
C GLN A 463 21.75 14.86 14.47
N GLN A 464 22.33 14.59 13.30
CA GLN A 464 23.22 15.47 12.53
C GLN A 464 22.69 15.72 11.11
N LEU A 465 21.39 15.99 10.96
CA LEU A 465 20.86 16.44 9.67
C LEU A 465 21.60 17.74 9.27
N GLY A 466 22.22 17.72 8.10
CA GLY A 466 23.31 18.62 7.68
C GLY A 466 22.97 20.11 7.75
N GLY A 467 23.57 20.79 8.73
CA GLY A 467 23.56 22.23 8.87
C GLY A 467 24.49 22.62 10.02
N ALA A 468 25.12 23.79 9.96
CA ALA A 468 25.87 24.29 11.11
C ALA A 468 24.93 24.42 12.32
N ALA A 469 25.33 23.84 13.46
CA ALA A 469 24.57 23.95 14.70
C ALA A 469 24.32 25.43 15.02
N GLY A 470 23.05 25.79 15.25
CA GLY A 470 22.68 27.15 15.65
C GLY A 470 23.06 27.41 17.10
N GLN A 471 23.36 28.66 17.44
CA GLN A 471 23.44 29.09 18.84
C GLN A 471 22.06 29.47 19.35
N ALA A 472 21.74 29.09 20.58
CA ALA A 472 20.53 29.53 21.23
C ALA A 472 20.51 31.07 21.34
N PRO A 473 19.34 31.71 21.20
CA PRO A 473 19.23 33.16 21.28
C PRO A 473 19.64 33.69 22.66
N ALA A 474 20.19 34.90 22.69
CA ALA A 474 20.63 35.56 23.90
C ALA A 474 19.44 35.88 24.84
N GLY A 475 19.69 35.83 26.16
CA GLY A 475 18.69 36.13 27.19
C GLY A 475 17.97 34.89 27.75
N PRO A 476 17.17 35.06 28.80
CA PRO A 476 16.47 33.95 29.46
C PRO A 476 15.40 33.35 28.53
N PRO A 477 15.20 32.01 28.55
CA PRO A 477 14.21 31.34 27.69
C PRO A 477 12.80 31.91 27.77
N GLU A 478 12.39 32.39 28.95
CA GLU A 478 11.07 32.99 29.21
C GLU A 478 10.78 34.23 28.34
N GLY A 479 11.83 34.92 27.89
CA GLY A 479 11.72 36.11 27.03
C GLY A 479 11.72 35.81 25.53
N TRP A 480 11.99 34.57 25.11
CA TRP A 480 12.10 34.23 23.70
C TRP A 480 10.75 34.32 23.00
N LEU A 481 10.76 34.82 21.76
CA LEU A 481 9.59 34.90 20.88
C LEU A 481 9.80 33.96 19.70
N VAL A 482 9.05 32.86 19.65
CA VAL A 482 9.21 31.83 18.61
C VAL A 482 8.00 31.85 17.69
N LEU A 483 8.26 32.03 16.40
CA LEU A 483 7.27 31.84 15.34
C LEU A 483 7.22 30.35 14.98
N GLY A 484 6.04 29.74 14.96
CA GLY A 484 5.81 28.38 14.47
C GLY A 484 5.04 28.40 13.16
N ILE A 485 5.47 27.60 12.18
CA ILE A 485 4.83 27.46 10.87
C ILE A 485 4.47 26.00 10.61
N GLU A 486 3.19 25.73 10.33
CA GLU A 486 2.64 24.41 10.01
C GLU A 486 2.03 24.40 8.61
N SER A 487 2.45 23.44 7.79
CA SER A 487 1.99 23.26 6.39
C SER A 487 2.12 21.81 5.91
N SER A 488 1.95 20.83 6.80
CA SER A 488 2.17 19.42 6.48
C SER A 488 1.04 18.76 5.70
N CYS A 489 -0.19 19.29 5.76
CA CYS A 489 -1.38 18.69 5.16
C CYS A 489 -2.26 19.71 4.40
N ASP A 490 -3.35 20.19 5.00
CA ASP A 490 -4.39 21.03 4.36
C ASP A 490 -4.74 22.30 5.15
N ASP A 491 -4.00 22.62 6.21
CA ASP A 491 -4.13 23.89 6.93
C ASP A 491 -2.81 24.65 6.88
N THR A 492 -2.84 25.91 6.43
CA THR A 492 -1.69 26.81 6.57
C THR A 492 -1.83 27.52 7.90
N ALA A 493 -0.91 27.29 8.83
CA ALA A 493 -1.02 27.89 10.16
C ALA A 493 0.29 28.51 10.63
N ALA A 494 0.17 29.65 11.31
CA ALA A 494 1.30 30.34 11.94
C ALA A 494 0.91 30.84 13.33
N ALA A 495 1.86 30.85 14.26
CA ALA A 495 1.64 31.35 15.61
C ALA A 495 2.91 31.89 16.24
N VAL A 496 2.78 32.92 17.08
CA VAL A 496 3.89 33.40 17.91
C VAL A 496 3.63 33.03 19.37
N VAL A 497 4.58 32.29 19.95
CA VAL A 497 4.56 31.84 21.34
C VAL A 497 5.78 32.39 22.06
N ARG A 498 5.57 32.88 23.28
CA ARG A 498 6.66 33.27 24.18
C ARG A 498 7.20 32.06 24.93
N GLY A 499 8.48 32.05 25.29
CA GLY A 499 9.13 30.86 25.86
C GLY A 499 8.63 30.39 27.24
N ASP A 500 7.83 31.21 27.94
CA ASP A 500 7.04 30.84 29.13
C ASP A 500 5.71 30.13 28.78
N GLY A 501 5.40 29.95 27.51
CA GLY A 501 4.19 29.31 27.01
C GLY A 501 3.02 30.28 26.80
N LYS A 502 3.22 31.60 26.89
CA LYS A 502 2.16 32.57 26.57
C LYS A 502 1.91 32.61 25.05
N VAL A 503 0.65 32.42 24.65
CA VAL A 503 0.17 32.64 23.29
C VAL A 503 0.11 34.13 23.00
N LEU A 504 0.78 34.60 21.94
CA LEU A 504 0.69 35.99 21.49
C LEU A 504 -0.20 36.13 20.25
N SER A 505 -0.15 35.15 19.34
CA SER A 505 -1.00 35.09 18.15
C SER A 505 -1.19 33.66 17.68
N HIS A 506 -2.24 33.44 16.88
CA HIS A 506 -2.53 32.16 16.26
C HIS A 506 -3.45 32.36 15.05
N CYS A 507 -2.91 32.16 13.86
CA CYS A 507 -3.61 32.37 12.59
C CYS A 507 -3.67 31.05 11.80
N ILE A 508 -4.82 30.75 11.21
CA ILE A 508 -5.04 29.57 10.37
C ILE A 508 -5.78 29.99 9.10
N ALA A 509 -5.25 29.63 7.94
CA ALA A 509 -5.94 29.61 6.67
C ALA A 509 -6.25 28.16 6.28
N SER A 510 -7.48 27.73 6.59
CA SER A 510 -7.93 26.34 6.42
C SER A 510 -8.43 26.04 5.00
N GLN A 511 -8.13 24.85 4.49
CA GLN A 511 -8.54 24.40 3.15
C GLN A 511 -9.70 23.41 3.15
N VAL A 512 -10.38 23.18 4.29
CA VAL A 512 -11.44 22.15 4.41
C VAL A 512 -12.47 22.21 3.28
N GLY A 513 -12.96 23.41 2.92
CA GLY A 513 -13.94 23.58 1.84
C GLY A 513 -13.40 23.38 0.41
N LEU A 514 -12.08 23.48 0.21
CA LEU A 514 -11.43 23.35 -1.10
C LEU A 514 -11.39 21.88 -1.57
N HIS A 515 -11.23 20.97 -0.60
CA HIS A 515 -11.02 19.54 -0.85
C HIS A 515 -12.31 18.71 -0.88
N GLU A 516 -13.46 19.29 -0.52
CA GLU A 516 -14.75 18.58 -0.46
C GLU A 516 -15.12 17.92 -1.79
N GLN A 517 -14.92 18.62 -2.92
CA GLN A 517 -15.20 18.13 -4.27
C GLN A 517 -14.36 16.90 -4.67
N TYR A 518 -13.18 16.75 -4.08
CA TYR A 518 -12.26 15.64 -4.35
C TYR A 518 -12.49 14.45 -3.40
N GLY A 519 -13.27 14.65 -2.32
CA GLY A 519 -13.50 13.63 -1.30
C GLY A 519 -12.26 13.29 -0.47
N GLY A 520 -11.28 14.20 -0.41
CA GLY A 520 -10.00 14.05 0.29
C GLY A 520 -9.00 15.12 -0.16
N VAL A 521 -7.92 15.29 0.61
CA VAL A 521 -6.88 16.31 0.32
C VAL A 521 -6.17 15.98 -0.99
N LYS A 522 -6.23 16.91 -1.96
CA LYS A 522 -5.52 16.82 -3.24
C LYS A 522 -4.16 17.54 -3.14
N PRO A 523 -3.01 16.84 -3.23
CA PRO A 523 -1.71 17.41 -2.85
C PRO A 523 -1.25 18.65 -3.64
N ASP A 524 -1.51 18.72 -4.95
CA ASP A 524 -1.17 19.86 -5.79
C ASP A 524 -2.03 21.09 -5.47
N VAL A 525 -3.34 20.87 -5.27
CA VAL A 525 -4.28 21.92 -4.84
C VAL A 525 -3.93 22.42 -3.44
N ALA A 526 -3.55 21.51 -2.53
CA ALA A 526 -3.13 21.86 -1.18
C ALA A 526 -1.84 22.68 -1.18
N ARG A 527 -0.83 22.29 -1.98
CA ARG A 527 0.40 23.06 -2.20
C ARG A 527 0.08 24.48 -2.67
N ASP A 528 -0.78 24.62 -3.68
CA ASP A 528 -1.09 25.93 -4.26
C ASP A 528 -1.85 26.83 -3.27
N ALA A 529 -2.74 26.24 -2.48
CA ALA A 529 -3.42 26.94 -1.39
C ALA A 529 -2.44 27.38 -0.29
N HIS A 530 -1.47 26.54 0.10
CA HIS A 530 -0.39 26.94 1.00
C HIS A 530 0.43 28.09 0.41
N ALA A 531 0.85 27.99 -0.85
CA ALA A 531 1.68 29.02 -1.49
C ALA A 531 0.95 30.37 -1.57
N ALA A 532 -0.37 30.36 -1.80
CA ALA A 532 -1.20 31.55 -1.80
C ALA A 532 -1.40 32.16 -0.40
N ALA A 533 -1.44 31.34 0.65
CA ALA A 533 -1.79 31.77 2.00
C ALA A 533 -0.59 31.98 2.95
N ILE A 534 0.58 31.42 2.67
CA ILE A 534 1.71 31.36 3.62
C ILE A 534 2.18 32.75 4.05
N HIS A 535 2.32 33.67 3.09
CA HIS A 535 2.78 35.04 3.36
C HIS A 535 1.81 35.80 4.28
N SER A 536 0.52 35.86 3.90
CA SER A 536 -0.47 36.56 4.71
C SER A 536 -0.66 35.92 6.08
N THR A 537 -0.67 34.59 6.18
CA THR A 537 -0.86 33.89 7.46
C THR A 537 0.28 34.18 8.44
N VAL A 538 1.53 34.21 7.96
CA VAL A 538 2.70 34.53 8.79
C VAL A 538 2.74 36.00 9.16
N ASP A 539 2.49 36.90 8.21
CA ASP A 539 2.44 38.35 8.46
C ASP A 539 1.34 38.70 9.47
N ASP A 540 0.17 38.07 9.35
CA ASP A 540 -0.95 38.22 10.26
C ASP A 540 -0.57 37.74 11.67
N ALA A 541 0.11 36.59 11.80
CA ALA A 541 0.56 36.09 13.09
C ALA A 541 1.57 37.02 13.77
N ILE A 542 2.53 37.57 13.02
CA ILE A 542 3.52 38.52 13.57
C ILE A 542 2.83 39.82 13.98
N ARG A 543 1.92 40.33 13.14
CA ARG A 543 1.16 41.56 13.38
C ARG A 543 0.22 41.44 14.57
N GLU A 544 -0.54 40.34 14.69
CA GLU A 544 -1.44 40.08 15.83
C GLU A 544 -0.67 39.90 17.14
N ALA A 545 0.56 39.37 17.09
CA ALA A 545 1.43 39.30 18.26
C ALA A 545 1.93 40.69 18.71
N GLY A 546 1.74 41.73 17.89
CA GLY A 546 2.15 43.10 18.20
C GLY A 546 3.67 43.31 18.18
N ILE A 547 4.39 42.53 17.38
CA ILE A 547 5.86 42.57 17.29
C ILE A 547 6.34 42.85 15.87
N GLN A 548 7.59 43.26 15.75
CA GLN A 548 8.33 43.34 14.48
C GLN A 548 9.08 42.01 14.23
N PRO A 549 9.28 41.58 12.98
CA PRO A 549 10.00 40.33 12.66
C PRO A 549 11.39 40.21 13.31
N GLN A 550 12.12 41.32 13.47
CA GLN A 550 13.44 41.36 14.10
C GLN A 550 13.43 41.06 15.60
N GLN A 551 12.25 41.11 16.24
CA GLN A 551 12.10 40.79 17.67
C GLN A 551 11.92 39.28 17.90
N LEU A 552 11.70 38.50 16.84
CA LEU A 552 11.68 37.04 16.94
C LEU A 552 13.04 36.54 17.40
N SER A 553 13.03 35.48 18.19
CA SER A 553 14.23 34.79 18.68
C SER A 553 14.58 33.58 17.82
N ALA A 554 13.58 32.94 17.20
CA ALA A 554 13.75 31.82 16.28
C ALA A 554 12.51 31.62 15.40
N VAL A 555 12.70 30.90 14.28
CA VAL A 555 11.62 30.43 13.41
C VAL A 555 11.55 28.91 13.45
N ALA A 556 10.49 28.35 14.00
CA ALA A 556 10.20 26.93 14.02
C ALA A 556 9.28 26.54 12.87
N VAL A 557 9.58 25.43 12.21
CA VAL A 557 8.80 24.97 11.05
C VAL A 557 8.70 23.45 11.02
N THR A 558 7.52 22.95 10.70
CA THR A 558 7.32 21.51 10.48
C THR A 558 8.06 21.08 9.21
N ILE A 559 9.06 20.19 9.37
CA ILE A 559 9.79 19.60 8.22
C ILE A 559 9.29 18.19 7.88
N GLY A 560 8.45 17.59 8.73
CA GLY A 560 7.83 16.29 8.47
C GLY A 560 7.30 15.58 9.72
N PRO A 561 6.65 14.40 9.57
CA PRO A 561 6.15 13.88 8.29
C PRO A 561 5.00 14.72 7.71
N GLY A 562 4.63 14.48 6.45
CA GLY A 562 3.56 15.20 5.76
C GLY A 562 3.64 15.10 4.25
N LEU A 563 2.76 15.81 3.55
CA LEU A 563 2.78 15.92 2.09
C LEU A 563 4.01 16.72 1.64
N SER A 564 4.92 16.06 0.91
CA SER A 564 6.21 16.66 0.49
C SER A 564 6.05 18.04 -0.16
N LEU A 565 5.10 18.17 -1.09
CA LEU A 565 4.84 19.43 -1.79
C LEU A 565 4.38 20.55 -0.85
N CYS A 566 3.61 20.21 0.19
CA CYS A 566 3.08 21.18 1.15
C CYS A 566 4.16 21.60 2.17
N LEU A 567 4.95 20.63 2.67
CA LEU A 567 6.06 20.89 3.58
C LEU A 567 7.09 21.86 2.97
N GLN A 568 7.41 21.70 1.69
CA GLN A 568 8.37 22.57 0.99
C GLN A 568 7.95 24.05 1.00
N VAL A 569 6.65 24.35 0.98
CA VAL A 569 6.14 25.72 1.03
C VAL A 569 6.49 26.38 2.38
N GLY A 570 6.15 25.73 3.49
CA GLY A 570 6.43 26.24 4.83
C GLY A 570 7.92 26.32 5.12
N VAL A 571 8.70 25.29 4.78
CA VAL A 571 10.15 25.26 5.02
C VAL A 571 10.87 26.34 4.23
N ARG A 572 10.53 26.53 2.95
CA ARG A 572 11.10 27.61 2.13
C ARG A 572 10.82 28.98 2.75
N HIS A 573 9.58 29.24 3.14
CA HIS A 573 9.21 30.52 3.75
C HIS A 573 9.94 30.75 5.08
N ALA A 574 10.05 29.73 5.93
CA ALA A 574 10.77 29.78 7.20
C ALA A 574 12.27 30.08 7.00
N LEU A 575 12.91 29.45 6.03
CA LEU A 575 14.33 29.65 5.71
C LEU A 575 14.60 31.05 5.13
N GLN A 576 13.68 31.57 4.30
CA GLN A 576 13.75 32.94 3.81
C GLN A 576 13.67 33.94 4.96
N LEU A 577 12.71 33.77 5.89
CA LEU A 577 12.58 34.64 7.06
C LEU A 577 13.81 34.55 7.98
N SER A 578 14.33 33.34 8.18
CA SER A 578 15.55 33.06 8.94
C SER A 578 16.78 33.76 8.34
N ALA A 579 16.97 33.68 7.02
CA ALA A 579 18.07 34.34 6.33
C ALA A 579 17.92 35.87 6.32
N GLN A 580 16.70 36.39 6.15
CA GLN A 580 16.42 37.83 6.10
C GLN A 580 16.69 38.51 7.43
N HIS A 581 16.31 37.87 8.54
CA HIS A 581 16.41 38.45 9.88
C HIS A 581 17.57 37.87 10.71
N GLN A 582 18.40 37.00 10.12
CA GLN A 582 19.52 36.32 10.78
C GLN A 582 19.08 35.58 12.05
N LEU A 583 17.93 34.89 11.97
CA LEU A 583 17.33 34.16 13.07
C LEU A 583 17.69 32.66 12.99
N PRO A 584 18.06 32.01 14.09
CA PRO A 584 18.16 30.55 14.09
C PRO A 584 16.80 29.94 13.73
N TRP A 585 16.82 28.80 13.05
CA TRP A 585 15.60 28.09 12.71
C TRP A 585 15.56 26.71 13.36
N VAL A 586 14.35 26.24 13.65
CA VAL A 586 14.11 25.01 14.41
C VAL A 586 13.31 24.04 13.55
N PRO A 587 13.92 22.96 13.03
CA PRO A 587 13.18 21.89 12.37
C PRO A 587 12.32 21.15 13.40
N VAL A 588 11.02 21.08 13.15
CA VAL A 588 10.03 20.46 14.04
C VAL A 588 9.47 19.19 13.41
N HIS A 589 9.36 18.15 14.24
CA HIS A 589 8.66 16.92 13.90
C HIS A 589 7.16 17.08 14.22
N HIS A 590 6.30 16.90 13.22
CA HIS A 590 4.84 17.10 13.32
C HIS A 590 4.19 16.29 14.45
N MET A 591 4.45 14.99 14.53
CA MET A 591 3.90 14.14 15.60
C MET A 591 4.41 14.49 17.01
N GLU A 592 5.66 14.96 17.15
CA GLU A 592 6.19 15.48 18.41
C GLU A 592 5.47 16.77 18.82
N ALA A 593 5.13 17.61 17.84
CA ALA A 593 4.40 18.85 18.07
C ALA A 593 3.03 18.61 18.69
N HIS A 594 2.28 17.65 18.15
CA HIS A 594 1.02 17.19 18.74
C HIS A 594 1.17 16.76 20.20
N ALA A 595 2.27 16.07 20.54
CA ALA A 595 2.53 15.58 21.89
C ALA A 595 2.79 16.72 22.88
N LEU A 596 3.68 17.65 22.52
CA LEU A 596 4.12 18.73 23.40
C LEU A 596 3.05 19.80 23.60
N MET A 597 2.14 19.96 22.64
CA MET A 597 1.06 20.95 22.73
C MET A 597 0.18 20.77 23.97
N ALA A 598 -0.12 19.53 24.36
CA ALA A 598 -0.93 19.23 25.53
C ALA A 598 -0.27 19.67 26.85
N ALA A 599 1.05 19.89 26.84
CA ALA A 599 1.85 20.28 27.97
C ALA A 599 2.06 21.79 28.09
N MET A 600 1.61 22.56 27.10
CA MET A 600 1.94 23.98 27.00
C MET A 600 1.26 24.78 28.12
N PRO A 601 2.00 25.55 28.94
CA PRO A 601 1.44 26.29 30.08
C PRO A 601 0.27 27.22 29.72
N GLY A 602 0.37 27.97 28.62
CA GLY A 602 -0.70 28.87 28.18
C GLY A 602 -1.98 28.14 27.76
N VAL A 603 -1.85 26.93 27.21
CA VAL A 603 -2.99 26.08 26.84
C VAL A 603 -3.67 25.51 28.08
N LEU A 604 -2.88 25.06 29.06
CA LEU A 604 -3.38 24.54 30.34
C LEU A 604 -4.11 25.63 31.15
N GLN A 605 -3.61 26.86 31.15
CA GLN A 605 -4.28 28.00 31.81
C GLN A 605 -5.63 28.34 31.15
N GLN A 606 -5.70 28.34 29.81
CA GLN A 606 -6.96 28.59 29.10
C GLN A 606 -8.02 27.52 29.42
N GLN A 607 -7.62 26.26 29.54
CA GLN A 607 -8.53 25.18 29.94
C GLN A 607 -9.12 25.38 31.33
N GLN A 608 -8.29 25.77 32.30
CA GLN A 608 -8.73 25.99 33.67
C GLN A 608 -9.74 27.15 33.78
N GLN A 609 -9.55 28.20 32.98
CA GLN A 609 -10.46 29.36 32.95
C GLN A 609 -11.81 29.03 32.29
N GLN A 610 -11.83 28.17 31.26
CA GLN A 610 -13.05 27.82 30.52
C GLN A 610 -13.94 26.80 31.26
N GLN A 611 -13.39 26.03 32.21
CA GLN A 611 -14.13 24.95 32.87
C GLN A 611 -14.99 25.38 34.08
N GLY A 612 -14.89 26.63 34.55
CA GLY A 612 -15.69 27.17 35.67
C GLY A 612 -15.44 26.47 37.03
N GLU A 613 -15.87 27.13 38.12
CA GLU A 613 -15.56 26.70 39.52
C GLU A 613 -16.04 25.28 39.88
N ALA A 614 -17.06 24.75 39.19
CA ALA A 614 -17.65 23.43 39.49
C ALA A 614 -16.79 22.24 39.00
N ALA A 615 -16.07 22.38 37.88
CA ALA A 615 -15.16 21.35 37.38
C ALA A 615 -13.77 21.44 38.06
N ALA A 616 -13.40 22.63 38.53
CA ALA A 616 -12.19 22.85 39.31
C ALA A 616 -12.16 22.02 40.61
N ALA A 617 -13.32 21.79 41.25
CA ALA A 617 -13.42 20.94 42.45
C ALA A 617 -13.20 19.44 42.17
N ALA A 618 -13.59 18.95 40.99
CA ALA A 618 -13.34 17.57 40.57
C ALA A 618 -11.89 17.35 40.10
N ALA A 619 -11.30 18.35 39.45
CA ALA A 619 -9.87 18.37 39.07
C ALA A 619 -8.93 18.57 40.28
N ALA A 620 -9.40 19.26 41.33
CA ALA A 620 -8.65 19.42 42.58
C ALA A 620 -8.53 18.12 43.40
N ALA A 621 -9.49 17.19 43.25
CA ALA A 621 -9.44 15.88 43.91
C ALA A 621 -8.38 14.92 43.31
N THR A 622 -7.81 15.25 42.14
CA THR A 622 -6.74 14.50 41.44
C THR A 622 -5.41 15.25 41.40
N ALA A 623 -5.28 16.38 42.10
CA ALA A 623 -4.08 17.22 42.09
C ALA A 623 -2.95 16.65 42.98
N ALA A 624 -2.13 15.80 42.38
CA ALA A 624 -0.80 15.46 42.88
C ALA A 624 0.27 15.59 41.77
N ALA A 625 0.29 16.70 41.03
CA ALA A 625 1.44 17.22 40.28
C ALA A 625 1.05 18.56 39.63
N GLN A 626 2.01 19.48 39.51
CA GLN A 626 1.85 20.74 38.77
C GLN A 626 1.31 20.47 37.35
N PRO A 627 0.44 21.33 36.79
CA PRO A 627 -0.09 21.16 35.44
C PRO A 627 1.03 21.43 34.43
N GLY A 628 1.73 20.37 34.05
CA GLY A 628 2.80 20.36 33.05
C GLY A 628 3.19 18.91 32.77
N MET A 629 3.64 18.63 31.54
CA MET A 629 4.15 17.30 31.20
C MET A 629 5.55 17.14 31.79
N SER A 630 5.69 16.28 32.80
CA SER A 630 7.00 15.72 33.15
C SER A 630 7.29 14.51 32.29
N PHE A 631 8.55 14.32 31.90
CA PHE A 631 8.97 13.09 31.26
C PHE A 631 9.42 12.07 32.33
N PRO A 632 9.23 10.76 32.09
CA PRO A 632 8.59 10.15 30.93
C PRO A 632 7.05 10.30 30.91
N ALA A 633 6.48 10.26 29.71
CA ALA A 633 5.03 10.29 29.48
C ALA A 633 4.63 9.21 28.46
N LEU A 634 3.37 8.76 28.51
CA LEU A 634 2.80 7.95 27.44
C LEU A 634 1.93 8.85 26.55
N LEU A 635 2.23 8.88 25.25
CA LEU A 635 1.43 9.55 24.23
C LEU A 635 0.54 8.53 23.51
N LEU A 636 -0.75 8.83 23.44
CA LEU A 636 -1.66 8.30 22.43
C LEU A 636 -1.92 9.40 21.39
N LEU A 637 -1.36 9.23 20.19
CA LEU A 637 -1.61 10.12 19.05
C LEU A 637 -2.67 9.48 18.15
N ALA A 638 -3.84 10.10 18.03
CA ALA A 638 -4.93 9.66 17.17
C ALA A 638 -5.43 10.82 16.30
N SER A 639 -5.07 10.81 15.02
CA SER A 639 -5.45 11.81 14.01
C SER A 639 -6.06 11.16 12.78
N GLY A 640 -6.29 11.95 11.71
CA GLY A 640 -6.70 11.43 10.41
C GLY A 640 -5.66 10.51 9.76
N GLY A 641 -4.36 10.74 10.02
CA GLY A 641 -3.26 9.96 9.42
C GLY A 641 -2.52 9.03 10.38
N HIS A 642 -2.66 9.22 11.70
CA HIS A 642 -1.83 8.54 12.69
C HIS A 642 -2.69 7.90 13.79
N ASN A 643 -2.29 6.70 14.25
CA ASN A 643 -2.82 6.09 15.46
C ASN A 643 -1.70 5.33 16.18
N MET A 644 -1.07 5.97 17.16
CA MET A 644 0.20 5.50 17.76
C MET A 644 0.19 5.59 19.28
N LEU A 645 0.83 4.62 19.93
CA LEU A 645 1.19 4.63 21.34
C LEU A 645 2.70 4.79 21.46
N VAL A 646 3.14 5.84 22.12
CA VAL A 646 4.55 6.24 22.15
C VAL A 646 4.96 6.57 23.57
N ARG A 647 6.04 5.96 24.05
CA ARG A 647 6.69 6.35 25.29
C ARG A 647 7.64 7.51 25.00
N CYS A 648 7.33 8.68 25.54
CA CYS A 648 8.13 9.89 25.40
C CYS A 648 9.04 10.01 26.61
N GLU A 649 10.34 9.90 26.40
CA GLU A 649 11.38 9.99 27.43
C GLU A 649 11.92 11.43 27.59
N GLY A 650 11.62 12.29 26.62
CA GLY A 650 12.07 13.68 26.53
C GLY A 650 11.81 14.23 25.14
N VAL A 651 12.05 15.52 24.96
CA VAL A 651 12.05 16.13 23.61
C VAL A 651 13.12 15.44 22.76
N GLY A 652 12.74 15.02 21.55
CA GLY A 652 13.55 14.27 20.60
C GLY A 652 13.80 12.81 21.00
N ARG A 653 13.23 12.30 22.10
CA ARG A 653 13.48 10.96 22.64
C ARG A 653 12.19 10.17 22.81
N HIS A 654 11.84 9.40 21.80
CA HIS A 654 10.58 8.67 21.72
C HIS A 654 10.79 7.19 21.41
N THR A 655 9.94 6.33 21.97
CA THR A 655 9.88 4.89 21.62
C THR A 655 8.45 4.52 21.27
N VAL A 656 8.23 4.01 20.06
CA VAL A 656 6.90 3.60 19.58
C VAL A 656 6.57 2.22 20.15
N LEU A 657 5.57 2.16 21.02
CA LEU A 657 5.08 0.91 21.63
C LEU A 657 4.09 0.18 20.72
N GLY A 658 3.33 0.94 19.93
CA GLY A 658 2.36 0.41 18.98
C GLY A 658 1.94 1.45 17.94
N THR A 659 1.59 0.98 16.75
CA THR A 659 1.08 1.83 15.65
C THR A 659 -0.05 1.10 14.91
N THR A 660 -0.78 1.82 14.06
CA THR A 660 -1.73 1.16 13.16
C THR A 660 -1.01 0.34 12.08
N ILE A 661 -1.54 -0.84 11.79
CA ILE A 661 -1.07 -1.69 10.68
C ILE A 661 -1.84 -1.40 9.37
N ASP A 662 -2.95 -0.67 9.45
CA ASP A 662 -3.81 -0.29 8.32
C ASP A 662 -4.31 1.16 8.43
N ASP A 663 -5.61 1.39 8.55
CA ASP A 663 -6.25 2.71 8.69
C ASP A 663 -5.92 3.32 10.05
N SER A 664 -5.89 4.66 10.14
CA SER A 664 -6.01 5.35 11.43
C SER A 664 -7.46 5.30 11.94
N MET A 665 -7.69 5.64 13.21
CA MET A 665 -9.06 5.77 13.72
C MET A 665 -9.78 6.95 13.06
N GLY A 666 -9.12 8.09 12.83
CA GLY A 666 -9.73 9.26 12.19
C GLY A 666 -10.18 8.94 10.76
N GLU A 667 -9.32 8.25 10.00
CA GLU A 667 -9.66 7.79 8.65
C GLU A 667 -10.82 6.79 8.65
N ALA A 668 -10.85 5.87 9.61
CA ALA A 668 -11.98 4.94 9.76
C ALA A 668 -13.29 5.67 10.08
N PHE A 669 -13.24 6.72 10.91
CA PHE A 669 -14.39 7.58 11.21
C PHE A 669 -14.89 8.29 9.95
N ASP A 670 -14.01 8.92 9.19
CA ASP A 670 -14.38 9.62 7.96
C ASP A 670 -14.97 8.65 6.91
N LYS A 671 -14.40 7.45 6.80
CA LYS A 671 -14.92 6.40 5.92
C LYS A 671 -16.31 5.94 6.31
N VAL A 672 -16.56 5.70 7.60
CA VAL A 672 -17.87 5.25 8.08
C VAL A 672 -18.90 6.38 8.01
N ALA A 673 -18.50 7.63 8.29
CA ALA A 673 -19.37 8.79 8.15
C ALA A 673 -19.95 8.86 6.73
N ARG A 674 -19.10 8.69 5.70
CA ARG A 674 -19.55 8.66 4.30
C ARG A 674 -20.48 7.48 3.99
N LEU A 675 -20.22 6.28 4.54
CA LEU A 675 -21.10 5.13 4.35
C LEU A 675 -22.51 5.38 4.92
N LEU A 676 -22.59 6.19 5.98
CA LEU A 676 -23.84 6.63 6.63
C LEU A 676 -24.46 7.86 5.94
N GLY A 677 -23.94 8.29 4.78
CA GLY A 677 -24.49 9.42 4.02
C GLY A 677 -24.06 10.81 4.52
N ILE A 678 -23.07 10.90 5.41
CA ILE A 678 -22.50 12.19 5.84
C ILE A 678 -21.49 12.66 4.79
N SER A 679 -21.81 13.76 4.11
CA SER A 679 -20.94 14.39 3.10
C SER A 679 -19.92 15.38 3.67
N ALA A 680 -20.15 15.91 4.87
CA ALA A 680 -19.29 16.89 5.50
C ALA A 680 -17.89 16.32 5.83
N ILE A 681 -16.85 17.14 5.62
CA ILE A 681 -15.45 16.81 5.89
C ILE A 681 -14.89 17.80 6.93
N PRO A 682 -14.18 17.36 7.97
CA PRO A 682 -14.00 15.97 8.37
C PRO A 682 -15.30 15.32 8.86
N GLY A 683 -15.46 14.02 8.57
CA GLY A 683 -16.65 13.25 8.87
C GLY A 683 -16.72 12.80 10.34
N GLY A 684 -15.58 12.64 11.01
CA GLY A 684 -15.51 12.19 12.41
C GLY A 684 -16.40 12.96 13.41
N PRO A 685 -16.32 14.30 13.50
CA PRO A 685 -17.18 15.08 14.39
C PRO A 685 -18.69 14.97 14.06
N HIS A 686 -19.03 14.74 12.80
CA HIS A 686 -20.41 14.55 12.36
C HIS A 686 -20.91 13.14 12.73
N LEU A 687 -20.05 12.13 12.60
CA LEU A 687 -20.33 10.77 13.06
C LEU A 687 -20.59 10.73 14.55
N GLU A 688 -19.81 11.46 15.36
CA GLU A 688 -20.04 11.57 16.80
C GLU A 688 -21.40 12.18 17.14
N ARG A 689 -21.76 13.27 16.46
CA ARG A 689 -23.09 13.89 16.63
C ARG A 689 -24.24 12.97 16.21
N LEU A 690 -24.03 12.15 15.19
CA LEU A 690 -24.99 11.14 14.77
C LEU A 690 -25.09 10.00 15.80
N ALA A 691 -23.96 9.51 16.30
CA ALA A 691 -23.88 8.48 17.33
C ALA A 691 -24.61 8.90 18.62
N ALA A 692 -24.53 10.18 19.01
CA ALA A 692 -25.22 10.73 20.18
C ALA A 692 -26.76 10.67 20.10
N LYS A 693 -27.32 10.48 18.89
CA LYS A 693 -28.78 10.34 18.68
C LYS A 693 -29.28 8.90 18.81
N ALA A 694 -28.40 7.92 19.02
CA ALA A 694 -28.79 6.53 19.14
C ALA A 694 -29.64 6.28 20.40
N VAL A 695 -30.71 5.49 20.28
CA VAL A 695 -31.51 5.05 21.43
C VAL A 695 -31.11 3.63 21.87
N PRO A 696 -31.12 3.32 23.18
CA PRO A 696 -30.63 2.02 23.68
C PRO A 696 -31.34 0.80 23.09
N GLU A 697 -32.63 0.93 22.79
CA GLU A 697 -33.50 -0.11 22.23
C GLU A 697 -33.01 -0.54 20.83
N ASP A 698 -32.60 0.41 20.00
CA ASP A 698 -32.12 0.15 18.65
C ASP A 698 -30.73 -0.51 18.68
N LEU A 699 -29.90 -0.18 19.68
CA LEU A 699 -28.57 -0.79 19.87
C LEU A 699 -28.64 -2.29 20.18
N LYS A 700 -29.73 -2.76 20.83
CA LYS A 700 -29.90 -4.19 21.18
C LYS A 700 -29.83 -5.09 19.93
N ARG A 701 -30.33 -4.60 18.80
CA ARG A 701 -30.33 -5.30 17.50
C ARG A 701 -28.92 -5.60 16.98
N TYR A 702 -27.98 -4.70 17.23
CA TYR A 702 -26.62 -4.79 16.68
C TYR A 702 -25.59 -5.33 17.68
N LYS A 703 -26.04 -5.72 18.87
CA LYS A 703 -25.18 -6.26 19.92
C LYS A 703 -24.40 -7.47 19.40
N GLY A 704 -23.07 -7.38 19.44
CA GLY A 704 -22.16 -8.45 19.01
C GLY A 704 -21.93 -8.56 17.50
N GLN A 705 -22.51 -7.67 16.68
CA GLN A 705 -22.28 -7.69 15.23
C GLN A 705 -20.91 -7.10 14.84
N LEU A 706 -20.38 -6.17 15.63
CA LEU A 706 -19.01 -5.67 15.49
C LEU A 706 -18.11 -6.23 16.59
N MET A 707 -17.00 -6.82 16.18
CA MET A 707 -16.01 -7.42 17.06
C MET A 707 -14.79 -6.51 17.19
N LEU A 708 -14.14 -6.55 18.36
CA LEU A 708 -12.87 -5.87 18.54
C LEU A 708 -11.81 -6.43 17.56
N PRO A 709 -11.09 -5.57 16.82
CA PRO A 709 -10.01 -6.00 15.95
C PRO A 709 -8.88 -6.67 16.74
N LEU A 710 -8.09 -7.50 16.06
CA LEU A 710 -6.90 -8.15 16.63
C LEU A 710 -7.17 -8.88 17.96
N ARG A 711 -8.38 -9.43 18.16
CA ARG A 711 -8.82 -10.05 19.42
C ARG A 711 -7.95 -11.23 19.88
N ARG A 712 -7.30 -11.91 18.94
CA ARG A 712 -6.38 -13.03 19.23
C ARG A 712 -4.97 -12.55 19.63
N ASP A 713 -4.66 -11.27 19.41
CA ASP A 713 -3.40 -10.66 19.78
C ASP A 713 -3.51 -10.04 21.18
N THR A 714 -3.00 -10.78 22.16
CA THR A 714 -3.03 -10.40 23.57
C THR A 714 -1.77 -9.64 24.01
N THR A 715 -0.77 -9.47 23.14
CA THR A 715 0.53 -8.91 23.51
C THR A 715 0.82 -7.58 22.82
N SER A 716 0.34 -7.37 21.60
CA SER A 716 0.71 -6.19 20.82
C SER A 716 -0.05 -4.92 21.23
N CYS A 717 0.61 -3.76 21.14
CA CYS A 717 -0.05 -2.47 21.25
C CYS A 717 -0.52 -1.91 19.90
N ASN A 718 -0.47 -2.70 18.82
CA ASN A 718 -0.83 -2.26 17.48
C ASN A 718 -2.35 -2.13 17.27
N PHE A 719 -2.72 -1.24 16.35
CA PHE A 719 -4.09 -0.95 15.94
C PHE A 719 -4.39 -1.50 14.54
N SER A 720 -5.67 -1.69 14.23
CA SER A 720 -6.23 -2.08 12.94
C SER A 720 -7.70 -1.69 12.91
N PHE A 721 -8.09 -0.81 12.00
CA PHE A 721 -9.46 -0.29 11.87
C PHE A 721 -10.12 -0.61 10.52
N SER A 722 -9.34 -1.01 9.51
CA SER A 722 -9.85 -1.28 8.15
C SER A 722 -10.95 -2.36 8.09
N GLY A 723 -10.82 -3.40 8.94
CA GLY A 723 -11.80 -4.48 9.06
C GLY A 723 -13.14 -4.03 9.65
N LEU A 724 -13.14 -2.98 10.49
CA LEU A 724 -14.37 -2.43 11.08
C LEU A 724 -15.20 -1.73 10.01
N LYS A 725 -14.59 -0.93 9.15
CA LYS A 725 -15.26 -0.28 8.01
C LYS A 725 -15.99 -1.30 7.14
N THR A 726 -15.31 -2.40 6.79
CA THR A 726 -15.89 -3.46 5.95
C THR A 726 -17.09 -4.12 6.64
N SER A 727 -17.00 -4.34 7.94
CA SER A 727 -18.07 -4.96 8.72
C SER A 727 -19.27 -4.01 8.85
N VAL A 728 -19.03 -2.73 9.12
CA VAL A 728 -20.06 -1.68 9.14
C VAL A 728 -20.76 -1.55 7.79
N GLY A 729 -20.01 -1.57 6.68
CA GLY A 729 -20.59 -1.51 5.34
C GLY A 729 -21.58 -2.65 5.06
N LYS A 730 -21.29 -3.87 5.54
CA LYS A 730 -22.23 -5.01 5.44
C LYS A 730 -23.50 -4.81 6.27
N ILE A 731 -23.36 -4.26 7.48
CA ILE A 731 -24.50 -3.94 8.35
C ILE A 731 -25.40 -2.89 7.66
N ILE A 732 -24.80 -1.83 7.11
CA ILE A 732 -25.51 -0.77 6.40
C ILE A 732 -26.26 -1.33 5.19
N GLU A 733 -25.62 -2.19 4.37
CA GLU A 733 -26.24 -2.77 3.19
C GLU A 733 -27.43 -3.68 3.52
N ALA A 734 -27.28 -4.52 4.54
CA ALA A 734 -28.37 -5.37 5.04
C ALA A 734 -29.55 -4.54 5.56
N GLU A 735 -29.28 -3.47 6.32
CA GLU A 735 -30.33 -2.60 6.84
C GLU A 735 -30.98 -1.73 5.75
N LYS A 736 -30.22 -1.25 4.75
CA LYS A 736 -30.79 -0.56 3.58
C LYS A 736 -31.80 -1.45 2.85
N SER A 737 -31.43 -2.70 2.58
CA SER A 737 -32.33 -3.65 1.91
C SER A 737 -33.60 -3.90 2.71
N ARG A 738 -33.48 -4.03 4.05
CA ARG A 738 -34.63 -4.22 4.94
C ARG A 738 -35.53 -2.98 5.00
N LEU A 739 -34.96 -1.80 5.21
CA LEU A 739 -35.73 -0.55 5.29
C LEU A 739 -36.50 -0.27 4.00
N GLN A 740 -35.93 -0.61 2.84
CA GLN A 740 -36.61 -0.53 1.54
C GLN A 740 -37.79 -1.51 1.45
N GLN A 741 -37.64 -2.74 1.93
CA GLN A 741 -38.73 -3.73 1.95
C GLN A 741 -39.86 -3.36 2.91
N GLU A 742 -39.52 -2.72 4.04
CA GLU A 742 -40.48 -2.29 5.05
C GLU A 742 -41.15 -0.95 4.71
N GLY A 743 -40.73 -0.26 3.63
CA GLY A 743 -41.24 1.05 3.27
C GLY A 743 -40.93 2.12 4.33
N ALA A 744 -39.79 1.99 5.01
CA ALA A 744 -39.41 2.86 6.11
C ALA A 744 -39.18 4.31 5.65
N ASP A 745 -39.57 5.26 6.49
CA ASP A 745 -39.35 6.69 6.26
C ASP A 745 -37.91 7.14 6.58
N GLU A 746 -37.64 8.42 6.31
CA GLU A 746 -36.33 9.03 6.58
C GLU A 746 -35.97 9.02 8.07
N GLU A 747 -36.96 9.13 8.96
CA GLU A 747 -36.75 9.16 10.40
C GLU A 747 -36.32 7.78 10.95
N ALA A 748 -36.99 6.71 10.51
CA ALA A 748 -36.61 5.34 10.82
C ALA A 748 -35.20 5.01 10.29
N THR A 749 -34.87 5.49 9.08
CA THR A 749 -33.53 5.33 8.49
C THR A 749 -32.46 6.06 9.32
N ALA A 750 -32.74 7.30 9.71
CA ALA A 750 -31.83 8.10 10.54
C ALA A 750 -31.57 7.46 11.91
N ARG A 751 -32.59 6.87 12.54
CA ARG A 751 -32.44 6.12 13.81
C ARG A 751 -31.53 4.91 13.67
N VAL A 752 -31.70 4.12 12.60
CA VAL A 752 -30.82 2.97 12.31
C VAL A 752 -29.38 3.44 12.09
N TYR A 753 -29.17 4.51 11.35
CA TYR A 753 -27.82 5.04 11.10
C TYR A 753 -27.17 5.61 12.36
N ALA A 754 -27.94 6.24 13.23
CA ALA A 754 -27.47 6.67 14.55
C ALA A 754 -27.01 5.46 15.41
N ALA A 755 -27.79 4.38 15.43
CA ALA A 755 -27.43 3.16 16.15
C ALA A 755 -26.14 2.51 15.59
N ILE A 756 -25.98 2.45 14.27
CA ILE A 756 -24.76 1.93 13.63
C ILE A 756 -23.54 2.82 13.93
N ALA A 757 -23.69 4.15 13.86
CA ALA A 757 -22.64 5.11 14.20
C ALA A 757 -22.18 4.94 15.66
N CYS A 758 -23.13 4.82 16.59
CA CYS A 758 -22.86 4.58 18.00
C CYS A 758 -22.14 3.24 18.21
N LEU A 759 -22.61 2.14 17.61
CA LEU A 759 -21.93 0.84 17.71
C LEU A 759 -20.48 0.92 17.20
N PHE A 760 -20.26 1.56 16.06
CA PHE A 760 -18.92 1.71 15.48
C PHE A 760 -18.01 2.53 16.40
N GLN A 761 -18.47 3.70 16.86
CA GLN A 761 -17.73 4.55 17.79
C GLN A 761 -17.37 3.78 19.06
N ASP A 762 -18.31 3.02 19.63
CA ASP A 762 -18.11 2.26 20.86
C ASP A 762 -17.04 1.18 20.71
N VAL A 763 -17.01 0.47 19.58
CA VAL A 763 -15.99 -0.53 19.32
C VAL A 763 -14.62 0.11 19.12
N CYS A 764 -14.53 1.22 18.38
CA CYS A 764 -13.27 1.95 18.18
C CYS A 764 -12.72 2.50 19.51
N VAL A 765 -13.56 3.14 20.34
CA VAL A 765 -13.16 3.69 21.63
C VAL A 765 -12.71 2.59 22.60
N ARG A 766 -13.45 1.47 22.68
CA ARG A 766 -13.02 0.31 23.48
C ARG A 766 -11.71 -0.29 22.99
N PHE A 767 -11.43 -0.21 21.70
CA PHE A 767 -10.16 -0.69 21.16
C PHE A 767 -8.99 0.23 21.53
N LEU A 768 -9.19 1.56 21.51
CA LEU A 768 -8.24 2.52 22.06
C LEU A 768 -7.98 2.26 23.54
N GLU A 769 -9.04 2.05 24.33
CA GLU A 769 -8.96 1.72 25.75
C GLU A 769 -8.06 0.50 25.99
N GLU A 770 -8.36 -0.63 25.33
CA GLU A 770 -7.62 -1.88 25.49
C GLU A 770 -6.12 -1.73 25.15
N ARG A 771 -5.80 -1.03 24.07
CA ARG A 771 -4.41 -0.85 23.62
C ARG A 771 -3.65 0.14 24.50
N THR A 772 -4.32 1.19 24.97
CA THR A 772 -3.70 2.17 25.88
C THR A 772 -3.46 1.56 27.26
N ASP A 773 -4.42 0.81 27.81
CA ASP A 773 -4.27 0.05 29.05
C ASP A 773 -3.07 -0.91 28.97
N ARG A 774 -2.94 -1.61 27.83
CA ARG A 774 -1.80 -2.50 27.59
C ARG A 774 -0.46 -1.77 27.54
N ALA A 775 -0.38 -0.63 26.87
CA ALA A 775 0.84 0.18 26.82
C ALA A 775 1.23 0.72 28.21
N LEU A 776 0.27 1.14 29.03
CA LEU A 776 0.51 1.55 30.42
C LEU A 776 0.95 0.38 31.30
N ALA A 777 0.29 -0.79 31.18
CA ALA A 777 0.72 -2.00 31.86
C ALA A 777 2.16 -2.39 31.47
N ARG A 778 2.53 -2.19 30.20
CA ARG A 778 3.89 -2.44 29.72
C ARG A 778 4.90 -1.47 30.33
N CYS A 779 4.57 -0.18 30.38
CA CYS A 779 5.43 0.82 31.04
C CYS A 779 5.66 0.46 32.51
N ARG A 780 4.61 0.06 33.24
CA ARG A 780 4.70 -0.42 34.63
C ARG A 780 5.59 -1.65 34.81
N GLN A 781 5.59 -2.56 33.85
CA GLN A 781 6.49 -3.72 33.85
C GLN A 781 7.95 -3.31 33.63
N ASP A 782 8.22 -2.46 32.64
CA ASP A 782 9.57 -1.97 32.35
C ASP A 782 10.15 -1.15 33.53
N GLU A 783 9.29 -0.41 34.24
CA GLU A 783 9.62 0.26 35.51
C GLU A 783 10.09 -0.75 36.57
N ALA A 784 9.34 -1.84 36.77
CA ALA A 784 9.61 -2.85 37.80
C ALA A 784 10.81 -3.76 37.47
N GLU A 785 10.99 -4.15 36.21
CA GLU A 785 12.00 -5.14 35.79
C GLU A 785 13.34 -4.50 35.40
N ALA A 786 13.31 -3.34 34.75
CA ALA A 786 14.50 -2.69 34.18
C ALA A 786 14.91 -1.40 34.91
N GLY A 787 14.19 -1.03 35.98
CA GLY A 787 14.43 0.20 36.74
C GLY A 787 14.20 1.47 35.92
N GLN A 788 13.36 1.40 34.87
CA GLN A 788 13.06 2.56 34.06
C GLN A 788 12.27 3.61 34.84
N PRO A 789 12.41 4.91 34.52
CA PRO A 789 11.66 5.95 35.21
C PRO A 789 10.16 5.81 34.97
N MET A 790 9.39 6.16 35.99
CA MET A 790 7.94 6.02 35.97
C MET A 790 7.29 6.96 34.96
N VAL A 791 6.35 6.45 34.16
CA VAL A 791 5.46 7.33 33.37
C VAL A 791 4.65 8.21 34.31
N THR A 792 4.69 9.52 34.06
CA THR A 792 4.08 10.52 34.96
C THR A 792 2.70 10.98 34.50
N CYS A 793 2.40 10.89 33.21
CA CYS A 793 1.10 11.26 32.64
C CYS A 793 0.77 10.49 31.35
N LEU A 794 -0.51 10.45 31.01
CA LEU A 794 -1.03 10.06 29.69
C LEU A 794 -1.34 11.34 28.90
N VAL A 795 -0.72 11.50 27.74
CA VAL A 795 -1.02 12.57 26.77
C VAL A 795 -1.90 11.99 25.66
N VAL A 796 -3.01 12.65 25.34
CA VAL A 796 -3.88 12.29 24.21
C VAL A 796 -3.92 13.43 23.22
N ALA A 797 -3.47 13.18 21.99
CA ALA A 797 -3.31 14.21 20.96
C ALA A 797 -3.85 13.78 19.59
N GLY A 798 -3.93 14.73 18.66
CA GLY A 798 -4.49 14.56 17.31
C GLY A 798 -6.01 14.78 17.25
N GLY A 799 -6.54 14.95 16.03
CA GLY A 799 -7.93 15.36 15.83
C GLY A 799 -8.99 14.45 16.45
N VAL A 800 -8.72 13.14 16.60
CA VAL A 800 -9.67 12.20 17.26
C VAL A 800 -9.76 12.46 18.76
N ALA A 801 -8.73 13.07 19.36
CA ALA A 801 -8.77 13.49 20.76
C ALA A 801 -9.84 14.55 21.03
N ALA A 802 -10.41 15.21 20.01
CA ALA A 802 -11.57 16.09 20.16
C ALA A 802 -12.85 15.35 20.57
N ASN A 803 -12.96 14.05 20.28
CA ASN A 803 -14.15 13.25 20.57
C ASN A 803 -14.41 13.11 22.08
N ALA A 804 -15.60 13.46 22.54
CA ALA A 804 -15.95 13.50 23.95
C ALA A 804 -15.90 12.11 24.60
N LYS A 805 -16.32 11.06 23.88
CA LYS A 805 -16.27 9.69 24.38
C LYS A 805 -14.84 9.17 24.49
N VAL A 806 -13.99 9.46 23.50
CA VAL A 806 -12.54 9.17 23.56
C VAL A 806 -11.90 9.82 24.77
N ARG A 807 -12.15 11.12 25.00
CA ARG A 807 -11.64 11.86 26.17
C ARG A 807 -12.05 11.20 27.48
N ALA A 808 -13.35 10.97 27.68
CA ALA A 808 -13.88 10.39 28.91
C ALA A 808 -13.29 8.99 29.17
N THR A 809 -13.21 8.13 28.15
CA THR A 809 -12.64 6.79 28.29
C THR A 809 -11.16 6.82 28.65
N LEU A 810 -10.35 7.66 27.98
CA LEU A 810 -8.91 7.71 28.25
C LEU A 810 -8.56 8.40 29.56
N GLN A 811 -9.39 9.35 30.02
CA GLN A 811 -9.32 9.88 31.38
C GLN A 811 -9.53 8.77 32.43
N ALA A 812 -10.52 7.89 32.21
CA ALA A 812 -10.75 6.75 33.09
C ALA A 812 -9.58 5.74 33.06
N VAL A 813 -8.99 5.50 31.89
CA VAL A 813 -7.77 4.66 31.76
C VAL A 813 -6.62 5.28 32.55
N ALA A 814 -6.34 6.58 32.40
CA ALA A 814 -5.27 7.23 33.16
C ALA A 814 -5.50 7.16 34.68
N ALA A 815 -6.75 7.40 35.12
CA ALA A 815 -7.13 7.33 36.53
C ALA A 815 -6.88 5.94 37.15
N LYS A 816 -7.11 4.85 36.39
CA LYS A 816 -6.80 3.47 36.81
C LYS A 816 -5.32 3.30 37.19
N TYR A 817 -4.41 4.06 36.58
CA TYR A 817 -2.97 4.02 36.86
C TYR A 817 -2.48 5.13 37.79
N GLY A 818 -3.38 5.99 38.31
CA GLY A 818 -3.01 7.15 39.11
C GLY A 818 -2.29 8.24 38.32
N LEU A 819 -2.54 8.34 37.01
CA LEU A 819 -1.88 9.29 36.11
C LEU A 819 -2.79 10.47 35.77
N ALA A 820 -2.19 11.65 35.58
CA ALA A 820 -2.87 12.76 34.94
C ALA A 820 -3.12 12.45 33.45
N CYS A 821 -4.28 12.85 32.93
CA CYS A 821 -4.62 12.75 31.51
C CYS A 821 -4.61 14.15 30.89
N LEU A 822 -3.61 14.43 30.06
CA LEU A 822 -3.41 15.70 29.38
C LEU A 822 -4.00 15.61 27.97
N VAL A 823 -5.01 16.43 27.69
CA VAL A 823 -5.64 16.51 26.38
C VAL A 823 -5.80 17.98 26.01
N PRO A 824 -5.34 18.47 24.85
CA PRO A 824 -5.52 19.87 24.45
C PRO A 824 -7.01 20.27 24.37
N PRO A 825 -7.36 21.56 24.45
CA PRO A 825 -8.67 22.06 24.03
C PRO A 825 -9.04 21.56 22.64
N VAL A 826 -10.34 21.38 22.37
CA VAL A 826 -10.82 20.84 21.09
C VAL A 826 -10.26 21.60 19.88
N GLN A 827 -10.23 22.93 19.95
CA GLN A 827 -9.69 23.82 18.91
C GLN A 827 -8.18 23.68 18.65
N PHE A 828 -7.46 22.97 19.52
CA PHE A 828 -6.02 22.74 19.46
C PHE A 828 -5.70 21.24 19.29
N CYS A 829 -6.68 20.39 19.01
CA CYS A 829 -6.43 18.98 18.67
C CYS A 829 -6.06 18.76 17.21
N SER A 830 -6.51 19.63 16.30
CA SER A 830 -6.13 19.64 14.89
C SER A 830 -4.80 20.35 14.68
N ASP A 831 -4.26 20.24 13.46
CA ASP A 831 -2.98 20.85 13.09
C ASP A 831 -3.05 22.38 13.22
N ASN A 832 -2.00 22.99 13.78
CA ASN A 832 -1.98 24.41 14.07
C ASN A 832 -0.54 24.95 14.26
N GLY A 833 -0.36 26.28 14.20
CA GLY A 833 0.95 26.89 14.36
C GLY A 833 1.48 26.86 15.81
N LEU A 834 0.59 26.78 16.81
CA LEU A 834 0.95 26.81 18.23
C LEU A 834 1.76 25.59 18.65
N MET A 835 1.38 24.39 18.19
CA MET A 835 2.14 23.17 18.47
C MET A 835 3.56 23.24 17.93
N VAL A 836 3.74 23.85 16.76
CA VAL A 836 5.06 24.03 16.13
C VAL A 836 5.88 25.07 16.88
N ALA A 837 5.28 26.21 17.23
CA ALA A 837 5.95 27.26 17.98
C ALA A 837 6.42 26.77 19.36
N TRP A 838 5.55 26.07 20.10
CA TRP A 838 5.89 25.52 21.42
C TRP A 838 6.95 24.44 21.35
N THR A 839 6.87 23.54 20.37
CA THR A 839 7.94 22.55 20.13
C THR A 839 9.25 23.23 19.75
N GLY A 840 9.17 24.31 18.98
CA GLY A 840 10.28 25.20 18.70
C GLY A 840 10.96 25.70 19.96
N VAL A 841 10.19 26.25 20.91
CA VAL A 841 10.67 26.70 22.22
C VAL A 841 11.37 25.56 22.97
N GLU A 842 10.74 24.40 23.09
CA GLU A 842 11.28 23.26 23.85
C GLU A 842 12.56 22.70 23.23
N ARG A 843 12.63 22.62 21.90
CA ARG A 843 13.84 22.23 21.18
C ARG A 843 14.95 23.27 21.31
N LEU A 844 14.60 24.55 21.26
CA LEU A 844 15.56 25.65 21.40
C LEU A 844 16.20 25.69 22.80
N LYS A 845 15.43 25.39 23.86
CA LYS A 845 15.95 25.24 25.24
C LYS A 845 17.03 24.15 25.34
N LEU A 846 17.00 23.17 24.46
CA LEU A 846 17.98 22.08 24.38
C LEU A 846 19.10 22.34 23.35
N GLY A 847 19.13 23.52 22.74
CA GLY A 847 20.09 23.86 21.67
C GLY A 847 19.82 23.13 20.35
N LEU A 848 18.65 22.52 20.17
CA LEU A 848 18.27 21.77 18.97
C LEU A 848 17.76 22.72 17.88
N CYS A 849 18.65 23.58 17.37
CA CYS A 849 18.37 24.54 16.32
C CYS A 849 19.51 24.58 15.28
N ARG A 850 19.23 25.15 14.11
CA ARG A 850 20.19 25.34 13.02
C ARG A 850 20.49 26.83 12.85
N ALA A 851 21.72 27.13 12.42
CA ALA A 851 22.13 28.49 12.11
C ALA A 851 21.31 29.06 10.94
N PRO A 852 21.08 30.39 10.88
CA PRO A 852 20.44 31.01 9.73
C PRO A 852 21.24 30.76 8.45
N PRO A 853 20.57 30.55 7.30
CA PRO A 853 21.27 30.58 6.01
C PRO A 853 21.93 31.95 5.80
N PRO A 854 23.14 32.02 5.22
CA PRO A 854 23.88 33.27 5.08
C PRO A 854 23.23 34.25 4.08
N ASN A 855 22.43 33.76 3.14
CA ASN A 855 21.72 34.55 2.13
C ASN A 855 20.53 33.77 1.55
N MET A 856 19.75 34.43 0.70
CA MET A 856 18.56 33.83 0.06
C MET A 856 18.87 32.64 -0.85
N ALA A 857 20.00 32.65 -1.57
CA ALA A 857 20.38 31.53 -2.43
C ALA A 857 20.69 30.27 -1.59
N ALA A 858 21.38 30.45 -0.46
CA ALA A 858 21.63 29.37 0.49
C ALA A 858 20.34 28.90 1.18
N ALA A 859 19.39 29.79 1.45
CA ALA A 859 18.09 29.43 1.99
C ALA A 859 17.31 28.51 1.03
N GLU A 860 17.30 28.82 -0.27
CA GLU A 860 16.64 27.99 -1.29
C GLU A 860 17.31 26.62 -1.44
N ALA A 861 18.64 26.57 -1.39
CA ALA A 861 19.40 25.32 -1.45
C ALA A 861 19.26 24.45 -0.18
N ALA A 862 18.89 25.05 0.96
CA ALA A 862 18.78 24.37 2.26
C ALA A 862 17.37 23.80 2.53
N VAL A 863 16.44 23.89 1.58
CA VAL A 863 15.08 23.35 1.73
C VAL A 863 15.14 21.83 1.81
N GLU A 864 15.04 21.31 3.04
CA GLU A 864 15.04 19.90 3.36
C GLU A 864 13.71 19.52 4.02
N VAL A 865 13.04 18.49 3.48
CA VAL A 865 11.79 17.95 4.04
C VAL A 865 11.90 16.45 4.21
N LEU A 866 11.20 15.92 5.22
CA LEU A 866 11.14 14.51 5.55
C LEU A 866 9.68 14.03 5.49
N PRO A 867 9.10 13.80 4.28
CA PRO A 867 7.70 13.41 4.13
C PRO A 867 7.35 12.16 4.95
N ARG A 868 8.34 11.28 5.12
CA ARG A 868 8.32 10.19 6.08
C ARG A 868 9.41 10.41 7.11
N TRP A 869 8.99 10.66 8.33
CA TRP A 869 9.88 10.80 9.47
C TRP A 869 9.34 9.97 10.63
N PRO A 870 9.93 8.79 10.90
CA PRO A 870 9.54 8.00 12.07
C PRO A 870 9.87 8.76 13.36
N LEU A 871 8.91 8.83 14.28
CA LEU A 871 9.07 9.57 15.55
C LEU A 871 10.17 8.99 16.45
N GLY A 872 10.42 7.68 16.35
CA GLY A 872 11.42 6.99 17.14
C GLY A 872 11.46 5.49 16.84
N PRO A 873 12.41 4.75 17.44
CA PRO A 873 12.48 3.30 17.32
C PRO A 873 11.20 2.62 17.80
N VAL A 874 10.88 1.48 17.18
CA VAL A 874 9.73 0.63 17.54
C VAL A 874 10.16 -0.41 18.57
N ASP A 875 9.40 -0.54 19.66
CA ASP A 875 9.57 -1.61 20.63
C ASP A 875 9.03 -2.94 20.07
N VAL A 876 9.95 -3.84 19.72
CA VAL A 876 9.64 -5.16 19.16
C VAL A 876 8.83 -6.05 20.12
N ARG A 877 8.85 -5.77 21.43
CA ARG A 877 8.07 -6.49 22.45
C ARG A 877 6.59 -6.15 22.35
N GLY A 878 6.26 -4.97 21.80
CA GLY A 878 4.91 -4.53 21.47
C GLY A 878 4.38 -5.07 20.13
N MET A 879 5.13 -5.91 19.41
CA MET A 879 4.71 -6.51 18.14
C MET A 879 4.10 -7.90 18.35
N SER A 880 3.18 -8.31 17.46
CA SER A 880 2.58 -9.65 17.50
C SER A 880 3.63 -10.76 17.39
N LYS A 881 3.37 -11.96 17.94
CA LYS A 881 4.28 -13.12 17.87
C LYS A 881 4.67 -13.53 16.44
N GLN A 882 3.87 -13.17 15.42
CA GLN A 882 4.20 -13.38 14.00
C GLN A 882 5.27 -12.42 13.49
N ASN A 883 5.28 -11.16 13.95
CA ASN A 883 6.32 -10.17 13.63
C ASN A 883 7.57 -10.34 14.51
N ALA A 884 7.41 -10.78 15.75
CA ALA A 884 8.53 -11.07 16.65
C ALA A 884 9.43 -12.22 16.12
N LYS A 885 8.88 -13.18 15.35
CA LYS A 885 9.68 -14.21 14.66
C LYS A 885 10.52 -13.65 13.51
N HIS A 886 10.00 -12.66 12.78
CA HIS A 886 10.75 -11.98 11.72
C HIS A 886 11.88 -11.11 12.29
N CYS A 887 11.68 -10.49 13.46
CA CYS A 887 12.74 -9.78 14.19
C CYS A 887 13.72 -10.72 14.92
N LYS A 888 13.29 -11.90 15.40
CA LYS A 888 14.17 -12.90 16.04
C LYS A 888 15.02 -13.71 15.05
N LEU A 889 14.68 -13.73 13.77
CA LEU A 889 15.54 -14.22 12.69
C LEU A 889 16.54 -13.16 12.20
N LEU A 890 16.45 -11.92 12.71
CA LEU A 890 17.31 -10.77 12.40
C LEU A 890 18.13 -10.28 13.62
N HIS A 891 18.02 -10.95 14.77
CA HIS A 891 18.89 -10.84 15.94
C HIS A 891 19.68 -12.13 16.07
#